data_AF-A0A0E2NBQ2-F1
#
_entry.id   AF-A0A0E2NBQ2-F1
#
_cell.length_a   1.000
_cell.length_b   1.000
_cell.length_c   1.000
_cell.angle_alpha   90.00
_cell.angle_beta   90.00
_cell.angle_gamma   90.00
#
_symmetry.space_group_name_H-M   'P 1'
#
loop_
_entity.id
_entity.type
_entity.pdbx_description
1 polymer ?
#
loop_
_entity_poly.entity_id
_entity_poly.type
_entity_poly.pdbx_seq_one_letter_code
_entity_poly.pdbx_strand_id
1 'polypeptide(L)'
;MAKLKVDGKEITVPDHYTLLQAAEDAGAEVPRFCFHERLSIAGNCRMCLIEVKGGPPKPQASCAMNVRDLRPGPNGEAPEIFTNTPMVKKAREGVMEFLLINHPLDCPICDQGGECDLQDQAMAFGVDSSRYHENKRAVEDKYIGPLVKTVMNRCIHCTRCVRFTTEVAGISELGLIGRGEDAEITTYLESAMTSELQGNVIDLCPVGALTSKPFAFQARPWELTKTESIDVMDAVGSAIRVDSRGREVMRILPRVNEAVNEEWISDKTRFIWDGLRTQRLDRPYVRKDGKLAPASWAEAFVAIRDAVSNAAPEKIGAISGDLAAVEEIYALKQLMAALGSRNTDCRQDGAALDPALGRASYIFNPTIEGIEQADAVLIIGANPRFEASVLNARIRKRWRIGNLPVGVIGEVGDTRYDYEQLGAGPESLKDLADGNGKFFQVLKKATHPLIIVGQGALSRADGAAVLGQAAKLATAVNAARADWNGFAVLHTAAARVGGLDVGFVPGKGGKNVAGMLGESEVLFLLGADEVDMSKTGGAFVVYVGTHGDAGAHRANVILPGAAYTEKSGTYVNTEGRVQQTNRAGFAPGDAREDWAILRALSDVLGKKLPFDSLQQLRAKLYGEYPHLARIDHVEAGNADDVARVAKLGGRLNKGTFTSPVTDFYLTNPIARASAVMAECSALAKNGFRQAAE
;
A
#
# COMPACT_ATOMS: atom_id res chain seq x y z
N MET A 1 0.25 -12.79 32.05
CA MET A 1 -0.99 -13.57 31.85
C MET A 1 -1.81 -13.51 33.13
N ALA A 2 -3.09 -13.20 33.04
CA ALA A 2 -4.04 -13.10 34.14
C ALA A 2 -5.25 -14.00 33.85
N LYS A 3 -5.81 -14.60 34.90
CA LYS A 3 -7.03 -15.42 34.82
C LYS A 3 -8.26 -14.59 35.16
N LEU A 4 -9.31 -14.72 34.36
CA LEU A 4 -10.63 -14.14 34.63
C LEU A 4 -11.73 -15.03 34.06
N LYS A 5 -12.97 -14.80 34.50
CA LYS A 5 -14.18 -15.41 33.96
C LYS A 5 -14.97 -14.42 33.13
N VAL A 6 -15.39 -14.82 31.94
CA VAL A 6 -16.29 -14.06 31.06
C VAL A 6 -17.55 -14.90 30.88
N ASP A 7 -18.69 -14.41 31.38
CA ASP A 7 -19.97 -15.13 31.31
C ASP A 7 -19.87 -16.59 31.83
N GLY A 8 -19.09 -16.78 32.91
CA GLY A 8 -18.81 -18.08 33.52
C GLY A 8 -17.68 -18.90 32.88
N LYS A 9 -17.17 -18.51 31.70
CA LYS A 9 -16.03 -19.17 31.02
C LYS A 9 -14.70 -18.65 31.55
N GLU A 10 -13.87 -19.53 32.12
CA GLU A 10 -12.51 -19.16 32.55
C GLU A 10 -11.57 -19.05 31.32
N ILE A 11 -10.87 -17.92 31.23
CA ILE A 11 -9.88 -17.64 30.18
C ILE A 11 -8.59 -17.11 30.81
N THR A 12 -7.49 -17.19 30.04
CA THR A 12 -6.18 -16.67 30.45
C THR A 12 -5.63 -15.78 29.34
N VAL A 13 -5.55 -14.48 29.60
CA VAL A 13 -5.14 -13.46 28.63
C VAL A 13 -4.01 -12.59 29.21
N PRO A 14 -3.32 -11.79 28.39
CA PRO A 14 -2.42 -10.77 28.92
C PRO A 14 -3.14 -9.80 29.86
N ASP A 15 -2.48 -9.38 30.93
CA ASP A 15 -3.05 -8.52 31.97
C ASP A 15 -3.31 -7.07 31.49
N HIS A 16 -2.61 -6.65 30.44
CA HIS A 16 -2.79 -5.37 29.76
C HIS A 16 -3.93 -5.38 28.74
N TYR A 17 -4.60 -6.50 28.49
CA TYR A 17 -5.79 -6.51 27.64
C TYR A 17 -6.89 -5.66 28.27
N THR A 18 -7.65 -4.97 27.42
CA THR A 18 -8.93 -4.38 27.83
C THR A 18 -9.94 -5.49 28.13
N LEU A 19 -10.98 -5.18 28.92
CA LEU A 19 -12.07 -6.14 29.16
C LEU A 19 -12.82 -6.49 27.87
N LEU A 20 -12.81 -5.59 26.88
CA LEU A 20 -13.36 -5.84 25.55
C LEU A 20 -12.57 -6.96 24.84
N GLN A 21 -11.24 -6.83 24.76
CA GLN A 21 -10.38 -7.85 24.15
C GLN A 21 -10.44 -9.19 24.90
N ALA A 22 -10.51 -9.16 26.23
CA ALA A 22 -10.69 -10.37 27.01
C ALA A 22 -12.05 -11.03 26.75
N ALA A 23 -13.12 -10.24 26.55
CA ALA A 23 -14.42 -10.78 26.16
C ALA A 23 -14.40 -11.39 24.75
N GLU A 24 -13.74 -10.76 23.80
CA GLU A 24 -13.57 -11.29 22.43
C GLU A 24 -12.76 -12.59 22.43
N ASP A 25 -11.70 -12.71 23.22
CA ASP A 25 -10.92 -13.96 23.41
C ASP A 25 -11.78 -15.08 24.04
N ALA A 26 -12.74 -14.71 24.90
CA ALA A 26 -13.75 -15.65 25.39
C ALA A 26 -14.82 -16.05 24.35
N GLY A 27 -14.87 -15.37 23.20
CA GLY A 27 -15.87 -15.55 22.15
C GLY A 27 -17.15 -14.73 22.35
N ALA A 28 -17.15 -13.75 23.25
CA ALA A 28 -18.28 -12.86 23.47
C ALA A 28 -18.18 -11.63 22.55
N GLU A 29 -19.27 -11.32 21.86
CA GLU A 29 -19.36 -10.14 21.00
C GLU A 29 -19.82 -8.93 21.81
N VAL A 30 -18.96 -7.91 21.92
CA VAL A 30 -19.24 -6.67 22.64
C VAL A 30 -19.38 -5.51 21.64
N PRO A 31 -20.55 -4.84 21.56
CA PRO A 31 -20.79 -3.80 20.57
C PRO A 31 -19.89 -2.57 20.83
N ARG A 32 -19.42 -1.96 19.74
CA ARG A 32 -18.42 -0.88 19.76
C ARG A 32 -18.67 0.12 18.63
N PHE A 33 -18.54 1.42 18.96
CA PHE A 33 -18.54 2.50 17.97
C PHE A 33 -17.27 3.33 17.98
N CYS A 34 -16.72 3.67 19.15
CA CYS A 34 -15.51 4.48 19.23
C CYS A 34 -14.24 3.65 19.35
N PHE A 35 -14.32 2.46 19.94
CA PHE A 35 -13.15 1.59 20.06
C PHE A 35 -12.71 1.13 18.67
N HIS A 36 -11.40 1.13 18.45
CA HIS A 36 -10.75 0.61 17.26
C HIS A 36 -9.38 0.11 17.70
N GLU A 37 -8.99 -1.09 17.29
CA GLU A 37 -7.81 -1.80 17.82
C GLU A 37 -6.50 -1.04 17.56
N ARG A 38 -6.48 -0.22 16.50
CA ARG A 38 -5.33 0.57 16.06
C ARG A 38 -5.36 2.06 16.43
N LEU A 39 -6.35 2.50 17.19
CA LEU A 39 -6.47 3.89 17.65
C LEU A 39 -6.40 3.96 19.17
N SER A 40 -6.02 5.12 19.73
CA SER A 40 -6.09 5.31 21.18
C SER A 40 -7.50 5.08 21.73
N ILE A 41 -7.61 4.64 22.97
CA ILE A 41 -8.89 4.40 23.62
C ILE A 41 -9.57 5.76 23.95
N ALA A 42 -10.83 5.92 23.54
CA ALA A 42 -11.61 7.14 23.80
C ALA A 42 -12.69 6.96 24.89
N GLY A 43 -13.64 6.03 24.68
CA GLY A 43 -14.73 5.80 25.63
C GLY A 43 -15.87 6.82 25.59
N ASN A 44 -16.06 7.56 24.49
CA ASN A 44 -17.15 8.54 24.33
C ASN A 44 -18.51 7.93 23.96
N CYS A 45 -18.56 6.79 23.26
CA CYS A 45 -19.84 6.21 22.80
C CYS A 45 -20.61 5.40 23.86
N ARG A 46 -19.92 4.81 24.85
CA ARG A 46 -20.50 3.95 25.90
C ARG A 46 -21.28 2.71 25.42
N MET A 47 -21.16 2.29 24.16
CA MET A 47 -21.89 1.09 23.68
C MET A 47 -21.31 -0.23 24.26
N CYS A 48 -20.03 -0.23 24.61
CA CYS A 48 -19.31 -1.38 25.14
C CYS A 48 -19.51 -1.62 26.66
N LEU A 49 -20.59 -1.12 27.23
CA LEU A 49 -20.87 -1.26 28.65
C LEU A 49 -21.07 -2.75 29.01
N ILE A 50 -20.38 -3.21 30.06
CA ILE A 50 -20.45 -4.56 30.62
C ILE A 50 -20.58 -4.51 32.15
N GLU A 51 -20.98 -5.60 32.78
CA GLU A 51 -21.06 -5.72 34.23
C GLU A 51 -19.80 -6.41 34.78
N VAL A 52 -19.27 -5.91 35.90
CA VAL A 52 -18.12 -6.51 36.60
C VAL A 52 -18.58 -6.97 37.97
N LYS A 53 -18.37 -8.25 38.30
CA LYS A 53 -18.79 -8.83 39.57
C LYS A 53 -18.10 -8.13 40.74
N GLY A 54 -18.89 -7.64 41.70
CA GLY A 54 -18.37 -6.85 42.83
C GLY A 54 -17.82 -5.47 42.44
N GLY A 55 -18.03 -5.05 41.19
CA GLY A 55 -17.72 -3.71 40.72
C GLY A 55 -18.70 -2.65 41.26
N PRO A 56 -18.47 -1.37 40.92
CA PRO A 56 -19.42 -0.29 41.24
C PRO A 56 -20.84 -0.61 40.75
N PRO A 57 -21.90 -0.04 41.35
CA PRO A 57 -23.30 -0.27 40.96
C PRO A 57 -23.68 0.44 39.64
N LYS A 58 -22.77 0.41 38.65
CA LYS A 58 -22.92 0.95 37.31
C LYS A 58 -22.13 0.08 36.34
N PRO A 59 -22.59 -0.10 35.10
CA PRO A 59 -21.82 -0.83 34.10
C PRO A 59 -20.50 -0.11 33.77
N GLN A 60 -19.48 -0.87 33.39
CA GLN A 60 -18.13 -0.39 33.09
C GLN A 60 -17.89 -0.39 31.59
N ALA A 61 -17.15 0.59 31.07
CA ALA A 61 -16.77 0.62 29.67
C ALA A 61 -15.65 -0.39 29.41
N SER A 62 -15.97 -1.49 28.72
CA SER A 62 -15.03 -2.60 28.53
C SER A 62 -13.80 -2.22 27.71
N CYS A 63 -13.93 -1.21 26.85
CA CYS A 63 -12.85 -0.75 25.99
C CYS A 63 -11.73 0.02 26.69
N ALA A 64 -11.93 0.44 27.95
CA ALA A 64 -10.98 1.30 28.68
C ALA A 64 -10.48 0.68 29.98
N MET A 65 -11.30 -0.15 30.63
CA MET A 65 -10.87 -0.90 31.80
C MET A 65 -10.02 -2.09 31.34
N ASN A 66 -8.89 -2.33 32.01
CA ASN A 66 -8.00 -3.46 31.71
C ASN A 66 -8.24 -4.62 32.66
N VAL A 67 -7.78 -5.81 32.27
CA VAL A 67 -7.82 -7.02 33.12
C VAL A 67 -7.06 -6.79 34.43
N ARG A 68 -5.90 -6.13 34.39
CA ARG A 68 -5.13 -5.77 35.61
C ARG A 68 -5.85 -4.83 36.58
N ASP A 69 -6.88 -4.11 36.11
CA ASP A 69 -7.65 -3.18 36.94
C ASP A 69 -8.74 -3.92 37.75
N LEU A 70 -8.99 -5.20 37.43
CA LEU A 70 -9.95 -6.04 38.14
C LEU A 70 -9.40 -6.51 39.49
N ARG A 71 -10.27 -6.46 40.50
CA ARG A 71 -9.97 -7.01 41.82
C ARG A 71 -10.41 -8.48 41.87
N PRO A 72 -9.58 -9.38 42.44
CA PRO A 72 -10.01 -10.74 42.76
C PRO A 72 -11.23 -10.75 43.70
N GLY A 73 -11.95 -11.86 43.69
CA GLY A 73 -13.07 -12.07 44.62
C GLY A 73 -12.60 -12.10 46.09
N PRO A 74 -13.53 -11.95 47.06
CA PRO A 74 -13.20 -11.91 48.49
C PRO A 74 -12.38 -13.11 49.01
N ASN A 75 -12.52 -14.27 48.34
CA ASN A 75 -11.81 -15.51 48.68
C ASN A 75 -10.60 -15.81 47.76
N GLY A 76 -10.12 -14.82 47.00
CA GLY A 76 -9.05 -15.01 46.01
C GLY A 76 -9.51 -15.63 44.68
N GLU A 77 -10.82 -15.64 44.43
CA GLU A 77 -11.41 -16.12 43.17
C GLU A 77 -10.99 -15.24 41.99
N ALA A 78 -10.88 -15.84 40.80
CA ALA A 78 -10.63 -15.11 39.57
C ALA A 78 -11.73 -14.03 39.35
N PRO A 79 -11.37 -12.80 38.94
CA PRO A 79 -12.35 -11.78 38.60
C PRO A 79 -13.33 -12.27 37.54
N GLU A 80 -14.57 -11.78 37.60
CA GLU A 80 -15.64 -12.21 36.69
C GLU A 80 -16.35 -11.00 36.08
N ILE A 81 -16.54 -11.05 34.76
CA ILE A 81 -17.27 -10.04 33.99
C ILE A 81 -18.44 -10.69 33.27
N PHE A 82 -19.51 -9.92 33.05
CA PHE A 82 -20.71 -10.37 32.36
C PHE A 82 -21.06 -9.45 31.20
N THR A 83 -21.37 -10.03 30.05
CA THR A 83 -21.68 -9.32 28.81
C THR A 83 -23.16 -9.39 28.42
N ASN A 84 -23.97 -10.15 29.17
CA ASN A 84 -25.34 -10.53 28.80
C ASN A 84 -26.38 -10.36 29.92
N THR A 85 -26.06 -9.69 31.03
CA THR A 85 -27.00 -9.48 32.13
C THR A 85 -28.11 -8.48 31.75
N PRO A 86 -29.25 -8.47 32.47
CA PRO A 86 -30.29 -7.46 32.26
C PRO A 86 -29.78 -6.02 32.38
N MET A 87 -28.80 -5.76 33.26
CA MET A 87 -28.15 -4.46 33.38
C MET A 87 -27.42 -4.07 32.10
N VAL A 88 -26.62 -4.98 31.55
CA VAL A 88 -25.86 -4.76 30.31
C VAL A 88 -26.78 -4.55 29.13
N LYS A 89 -27.81 -5.40 28.99
CA LYS A 89 -28.82 -5.24 27.94
C LYS A 89 -29.48 -3.86 28.02
N LYS A 90 -29.94 -3.46 29.22
CA LYS A 90 -30.59 -2.17 29.41
C LYS A 90 -29.68 -0.98 29.12
N ALA A 91 -28.40 -1.09 29.47
CA ALA A 91 -27.40 -0.07 29.18
C ALA A 91 -27.17 0.10 27.67
N ARG A 92 -27.05 -1.01 26.93
CA ARG A 92 -26.88 -1.00 25.46
C ARG A 92 -28.11 -0.43 24.74
N GLU A 93 -29.31 -0.85 25.14
CA GLU A 93 -30.57 -0.30 24.63
C GLU A 93 -30.64 1.22 24.83
N GLY A 94 -30.32 1.70 26.04
CA GLY A 94 -30.35 3.13 26.37
C GLY A 94 -29.32 3.93 25.59
N VAL A 95 -28.09 3.42 25.45
CA VAL A 95 -27.05 4.07 24.65
C VAL A 95 -27.44 4.12 23.17
N MET A 96 -27.98 3.03 22.62
CA MET A 96 -28.45 2.98 21.24
C MET A 96 -29.58 3.98 21.00
N GLU A 97 -30.52 4.10 21.94
CA GLU A 97 -31.57 5.12 21.87
C GLU A 97 -30.96 6.53 21.80
N PHE A 98 -30.00 6.88 22.68
CA PHE A 98 -29.31 8.18 22.62
C PHE A 98 -28.58 8.43 21.30
N LEU A 99 -27.96 7.41 20.72
CA LEU A 99 -27.29 7.53 19.42
C LEU A 99 -28.29 7.81 18.29
N LEU A 100 -29.50 7.22 18.36
CA LEU A 100 -30.54 7.35 17.33
C LEU A 100 -31.44 8.58 17.51
N ILE A 101 -31.51 9.17 18.71
CA ILE A 101 -32.36 10.35 19.01
C ILE A 101 -32.13 11.46 17.99
N ASN A 102 -30.86 11.81 17.74
CA ASN A 102 -30.48 12.89 16.84
C ASN A 102 -29.92 12.40 15.49
N HIS A 103 -29.94 11.09 15.23
CA HIS A 103 -29.52 10.52 13.94
C HIS A 103 -30.64 10.68 12.90
N PRO A 104 -30.34 11.12 11.66
CA PRO A 104 -31.34 11.32 10.62
C PRO A 104 -31.85 9.99 10.06
N LEU A 105 -33.06 10.01 9.48
CA LEU A 105 -33.70 8.85 8.84
C LEU A 105 -33.20 8.64 7.41
N ASP A 106 -31.88 8.65 7.25
CA ASP A 106 -31.20 8.69 5.96
C ASP A 106 -30.87 7.30 5.40
N CYS A 107 -31.17 6.21 6.10
CA CYS A 107 -30.77 4.86 5.71
C CYS A 107 -30.97 4.52 4.22
N PRO A 108 -32.09 4.91 3.55
CA PRO A 108 -32.26 4.65 2.11
C PRO A 108 -31.26 5.40 1.20
N ILE A 109 -30.95 6.64 1.55
CA ILE A 109 -30.05 7.53 0.80
C ILE A 109 -28.61 7.53 1.34
N CYS A 110 -28.33 6.70 2.34
CA CYS A 110 -27.01 6.57 2.95
C CYS A 110 -26.21 5.51 2.19
N ASP A 111 -24.99 5.85 1.75
CA ASP A 111 -24.12 4.89 1.05
C ASP A 111 -23.62 3.75 1.95
N GLN A 112 -23.58 3.99 3.27
CA GLN A 112 -23.25 2.96 4.27
C GLN A 112 -24.40 1.99 4.54
N GLY A 113 -25.61 2.23 4.00
CA GLY A 113 -26.76 1.36 4.22
C GLY A 113 -26.45 -0.07 3.78
N GLY A 114 -26.60 -1.04 4.70
CA GLY A 114 -26.25 -2.46 4.51
C GLY A 114 -24.83 -2.86 4.91
N GLU A 115 -23.99 -1.91 5.34
CA GLU A 115 -22.68 -2.16 5.96
C GLU A 115 -22.40 -1.13 7.09
N CYS A 116 -23.45 -0.74 7.80
CA CYS A 116 -23.42 0.30 8.83
C CYS A 116 -23.44 -0.35 10.22
N ASP A 117 -22.36 -0.17 10.99
CA ASP A 117 -22.30 -0.63 12.38
C ASP A 117 -23.52 -0.15 13.19
N LEU A 118 -23.96 1.09 12.98
CA LEU A 118 -25.11 1.64 13.71
C LEU A 118 -26.41 0.92 13.35
N GLN A 119 -26.60 0.56 12.08
CA GLN A 119 -27.77 -0.18 11.64
C GLN A 119 -27.77 -1.59 12.23
N ASP A 120 -26.65 -2.28 12.10
CA ASP A 120 -26.53 -3.69 12.52
C ASP A 120 -26.60 -3.82 14.04
N GLN A 121 -25.90 -2.95 14.77
CA GLN A 121 -25.94 -2.95 16.23
C GLN A 121 -27.26 -2.43 16.79
N ALA A 122 -27.98 -1.53 16.09
CA ALA A 122 -29.34 -1.15 16.49
C ALA A 122 -30.31 -2.33 16.37
N MET A 123 -30.22 -3.09 15.28
CA MET A 123 -30.98 -4.32 15.09
C MET A 123 -30.66 -5.40 16.13
N ALA A 124 -29.38 -5.55 16.51
CA ALA A 124 -28.95 -6.61 17.42
C ALA A 124 -29.07 -6.26 18.91
N PHE A 125 -28.80 -5.01 19.29
CA PHE A 125 -28.66 -4.58 20.70
C PHE A 125 -29.56 -3.39 21.08
N GLY A 126 -30.30 -2.81 20.13
CA GLY A 126 -31.20 -1.69 20.34
C GLY A 126 -32.63 -2.09 20.73
N VAL A 127 -33.51 -1.08 20.75
CA VAL A 127 -34.96 -1.24 20.92
C VAL A 127 -35.67 -1.21 19.56
N ASP A 128 -36.90 -1.74 19.52
CA ASP A 128 -37.69 -1.88 18.28
C ASP A 128 -38.45 -0.60 17.87
N SER A 129 -38.52 0.41 18.74
CA SER A 129 -39.33 1.61 18.55
C SER A 129 -38.69 2.85 19.19
N SER A 130 -38.97 4.03 18.62
CA SER A 130 -38.50 5.32 19.16
C SER A 130 -39.54 5.90 20.12
N ARG A 131 -39.06 6.53 21.20
CA ARG A 131 -39.86 7.36 22.11
C ARG A 131 -39.59 8.86 21.93
N TYR A 132 -38.69 9.21 21.01
CA TYR A 132 -38.30 10.60 20.73
C TYR A 132 -39.18 11.17 19.61
N HIS A 133 -39.94 12.21 19.93
CA HIS A 133 -40.89 12.89 19.04
C HIS A 133 -40.56 14.37 18.79
N GLU A 134 -39.44 14.84 19.32
CA GLU A 134 -38.98 16.22 19.16
C GLU A 134 -38.19 16.39 17.85
N ASN A 135 -37.85 17.64 17.55
CA ASN A 135 -36.97 17.94 16.42
C ASN A 135 -35.57 17.37 16.67
N LYS A 136 -34.99 16.79 15.62
CA LYS A 136 -33.60 16.34 15.60
C LYS A 136 -32.71 17.53 15.30
N ARG A 137 -31.50 17.55 15.85
CA ARG A 137 -30.48 18.53 15.44
C ARG A 137 -30.16 18.40 13.94
N ALA A 138 -29.70 19.49 13.35
CA ALA A 138 -29.13 19.52 12.02
C ALA A 138 -27.73 20.15 12.08
N VAL A 139 -26.83 19.64 11.27
CA VAL A 139 -25.43 20.04 11.14
C VAL A 139 -25.14 20.22 9.66
N GLU A 140 -24.45 21.32 9.33
CA GLU A 140 -24.02 21.60 7.97
C GLU A 140 -22.93 20.63 7.51
N ASP A 141 -22.98 20.24 6.24
CA ASP A 141 -21.97 19.38 5.65
C ASP A 141 -20.68 20.17 5.40
N LYS A 142 -19.55 19.54 5.70
CA LYS A 142 -18.24 20.19 5.74
C LYS A 142 -17.40 19.82 4.53
N TYR A 143 -16.81 20.80 3.86
CA TYR A 143 -15.85 20.49 2.80
C TYR A 143 -14.51 20.07 3.41
N ILE A 144 -14.11 18.81 3.16
CA ILE A 144 -12.83 18.25 3.63
C ILE A 144 -12.00 17.66 2.48
N GLY A 145 -12.35 17.98 1.24
CA GLY A 145 -11.62 17.60 0.04
C GLY A 145 -12.43 16.79 -0.98
N PRO A 146 -11.77 16.31 -2.05
CA PRO A 146 -12.43 15.60 -3.15
C PRO A 146 -12.65 14.11 -2.89
N LEU A 147 -12.05 13.55 -1.83
CA LEU A 147 -12.05 12.11 -1.56
C LEU A 147 -13.17 11.68 -0.60
N VAL A 148 -13.39 12.45 0.46
CA VAL A 148 -14.33 12.09 1.52
C VAL A 148 -15.55 13.00 1.45
N LYS A 149 -16.72 12.40 1.20
CA LYS A 149 -18.01 13.06 1.27
C LYS A 149 -18.48 13.07 2.71
N THR A 150 -18.90 14.25 3.17
CA THR A 150 -19.44 14.47 4.51
C THR A 150 -20.95 14.52 4.46
N VAL A 151 -21.60 13.88 5.44
CA VAL A 151 -23.00 14.12 5.79
C VAL A 151 -23.09 14.20 7.31
N MET A 152 -22.83 15.38 7.88
CA MET A 152 -22.51 15.51 9.31
C MET A 152 -23.70 15.31 10.24
N ASN A 153 -24.94 15.42 9.71
CA ASN A 153 -26.15 14.98 10.40
C ASN A 153 -26.06 13.52 10.89
N ARG A 154 -25.36 12.65 10.17
CA ARG A 154 -25.21 11.24 10.51
C ARG A 154 -24.13 10.98 11.56
N CYS A 155 -23.30 11.97 11.90
CA CYS A 155 -22.18 11.81 12.82
C CYS A 155 -22.67 11.52 14.24
N ILE A 156 -22.08 10.49 14.86
CA ILE A 156 -22.36 10.08 16.25
C ILE A 156 -21.24 10.46 17.23
N HIS A 157 -20.33 11.34 16.81
CA HIS A 157 -19.29 11.91 17.67
C HIS A 157 -18.35 10.87 18.31
N CYS A 158 -18.10 9.74 17.64
CA CYS A 158 -17.23 8.67 18.13
C CYS A 158 -15.72 9.01 18.09
N THR A 159 -15.37 10.12 17.42
CA THR A 159 -14.00 10.65 17.25
C THR A 159 -12.98 9.66 16.67
N ARG A 160 -13.40 8.60 15.96
CA ARG A 160 -12.46 7.68 15.27
C ARG A 160 -11.66 8.41 14.19
N CYS A 161 -12.33 9.22 13.37
CA CYS A 161 -11.68 10.01 12.31
C CYS A 161 -10.62 10.97 12.87
N VAL A 162 -10.97 11.77 13.89
CA VAL A 162 -10.05 12.72 14.55
C VAL A 162 -8.82 12.00 15.11
N ARG A 163 -9.03 10.89 15.83
CA ARG A 163 -7.91 10.08 16.32
C ARG A 163 -7.08 9.57 15.17
N PHE A 164 -7.67 8.94 14.16
CA PHE A 164 -6.92 8.42 13.01
C PHE A 164 -6.08 9.50 12.31
N THR A 165 -6.69 10.65 11.99
CA THR A 165 -5.99 11.73 11.31
C THR A 165 -4.79 12.19 12.14
N THR A 166 -4.96 12.39 13.45
CA THR A 166 -3.87 12.83 14.33
C THR A 166 -2.84 11.73 14.57
N GLU A 167 -3.26 10.50 14.73
CA GLU A 167 -2.45 9.41 15.26
C GLU A 167 -1.70 8.64 14.18
N VAL A 168 -2.41 8.25 13.12
CA VAL A 168 -1.91 7.38 12.05
C VAL A 168 -1.53 8.22 10.83
N ALA A 169 -2.46 9.06 10.35
CA ALA A 169 -2.24 9.89 9.17
C ALA A 169 -1.26 11.07 9.44
N GLY A 170 -1.09 11.43 10.71
CA GLY A 170 -0.17 12.45 11.18
C GLY A 170 -0.54 13.88 10.81
N ILE A 171 -1.83 14.15 10.64
CA ILE A 171 -2.40 15.49 10.44
C ILE A 171 -3.39 15.83 11.55
N SER A 172 -3.35 17.06 12.06
CA SER A 172 -4.27 17.55 13.10
C SER A 172 -5.28 18.55 12.54
N GLU A 173 -5.76 18.27 11.32
CA GLU A 173 -6.66 19.16 10.58
C GLU A 173 -8.12 18.92 10.95
N LEU A 174 -8.50 17.70 11.33
CA LEU A 174 -9.84 17.33 11.76
C LEU A 174 -9.95 17.38 13.29
N GLY A 175 -10.99 18.02 13.81
CA GLY A 175 -11.21 18.17 15.25
C GLY A 175 -12.67 18.09 15.64
N LEU A 176 -12.93 18.06 16.95
CA LEU A 176 -14.25 18.22 17.55
C LEU A 176 -14.34 19.62 18.15
N ILE A 177 -15.11 20.50 17.53
CA ILE A 177 -15.38 21.86 18.03
C ILE A 177 -16.74 21.91 18.72
N GLY A 178 -17.01 22.99 19.47
CA GLY A 178 -18.27 23.15 20.20
C GLY A 178 -18.36 22.26 21.46
N ARG A 179 -19.55 22.16 22.04
CA ARG A 179 -19.81 21.37 23.25
C ARG A 179 -21.28 20.96 23.32
N GLY A 180 -21.55 19.77 23.87
CA GLY A 180 -22.91 19.28 24.06
C GLY A 180 -23.50 18.81 22.73
N GLU A 181 -24.74 19.19 22.46
CA GLU A 181 -25.43 18.82 21.22
C GLU A 181 -24.87 19.56 19.99
N ASP A 182 -24.36 20.79 20.19
CA ASP A 182 -23.75 21.67 19.18
C ASP A 182 -22.29 21.31 18.87
N ALA A 183 -21.82 20.16 19.33
CA ALA A 183 -20.46 19.72 19.01
C ALA A 183 -20.40 19.25 17.54
N GLU A 184 -19.34 19.61 16.81
CA GLU A 184 -19.20 19.30 15.38
C GLU A 184 -17.82 18.72 15.08
N ILE A 185 -17.80 17.68 14.24
CA ILE A 185 -16.57 17.18 13.64
C ILE A 185 -16.34 17.97 12.35
N THR A 186 -15.25 18.75 12.30
CA THR A 186 -14.93 19.58 11.13
C THR A 186 -13.43 19.82 11.01
N THR A 187 -13.00 20.35 9.87
CA THR A 187 -11.71 21.03 9.75
C THR A 187 -11.90 22.50 10.11
N TYR A 188 -11.01 23.07 10.95
CA TYR A 188 -11.24 24.41 11.51
C TYR A 188 -11.39 25.51 10.44
N LEU A 189 -10.77 25.33 9.27
CA LEU A 189 -10.80 26.28 8.14
C LEU A 189 -11.62 25.77 6.94
N GLU A 190 -12.39 24.68 7.10
CA GLU A 190 -13.09 23.96 6.02
C GLU A 190 -12.20 23.73 4.79
N SER A 191 -10.93 23.44 5.05
CA SER A 191 -9.94 23.12 4.03
C SER A 191 -9.90 21.62 3.77
N ALA A 192 -9.45 21.26 2.57
CA ALA A 192 -9.22 19.86 2.21
C ALA A 192 -8.15 19.23 3.11
N MET A 193 -8.33 17.96 3.48
CA MET A 193 -7.32 17.24 4.23
C MET A 193 -6.09 16.96 3.36
N THR A 194 -4.90 17.11 3.95
CA THR A 194 -3.62 17.05 3.21
C THR A 194 -2.92 15.70 3.25
N SER A 195 -3.44 14.73 4.01
CA SER A 195 -2.84 13.41 4.14
C SER A 195 -3.15 12.52 2.94
N GLU A 196 -2.15 11.73 2.56
CA GLU A 196 -2.17 10.64 1.59
C GLU A 196 -2.83 9.34 2.11
N LEU A 197 -3.25 9.32 3.38
CA LEU A 197 -3.98 8.22 4.02
C LEU A 197 -5.40 8.63 4.44
N GLN A 198 -5.91 9.78 3.97
CA GLN A 198 -7.13 10.38 4.53
C GLN A 198 -8.38 9.54 4.26
N GLY A 199 -8.43 8.80 3.15
CA GLY A 199 -9.56 7.98 2.74
C GLY A 199 -9.87 6.83 3.70
N ASN A 200 -8.94 6.42 4.56
CA ASN A 200 -9.20 5.40 5.58
C ASN A 200 -10.20 5.87 6.66
N VAL A 201 -10.46 7.17 6.78
CA VAL A 201 -11.53 7.68 7.66
C VAL A 201 -12.91 7.17 7.26
N ILE A 202 -13.09 6.77 5.99
CA ILE A 202 -14.33 6.21 5.47
C ILE A 202 -14.59 4.85 6.11
N ASP A 203 -13.59 3.95 6.10
CA ASP A 203 -13.72 2.61 6.69
C ASP A 203 -13.85 2.67 8.21
N LEU A 204 -13.17 3.64 8.82
CA LEU A 204 -13.23 3.87 10.26
C LEU A 204 -14.58 4.37 10.74
N CYS A 205 -15.32 5.09 9.89
CA CYS A 205 -16.57 5.70 10.28
C CYS A 205 -17.63 4.60 10.46
N PRO A 206 -18.14 4.38 11.69
CA PRO A 206 -19.15 3.34 11.92
C PRO A 206 -20.54 3.70 11.36
N VAL A 207 -20.65 4.86 10.72
CA VAL A 207 -21.88 5.46 10.19
C VAL A 207 -21.56 6.10 8.84
N GLY A 208 -22.56 6.34 8.01
CA GLY A 208 -22.37 7.00 6.71
C GLY A 208 -22.18 8.51 6.77
N ALA A 209 -21.51 9.02 7.81
CA ALA A 209 -21.17 10.44 7.94
C ALA A 209 -19.93 10.81 7.12
N LEU A 210 -18.98 9.89 6.99
CA LEU A 210 -17.81 10.02 6.12
C LEU A 210 -17.83 8.88 5.12
N THR A 211 -18.08 9.20 3.85
CA THR A 211 -18.24 8.21 2.77
C THR A 211 -17.31 8.54 1.61
N SER A 212 -17.07 7.59 0.71
CA SER A 212 -16.26 7.82 -0.49
C SER A 212 -17.01 8.73 -1.47
N LYS A 213 -16.48 9.93 -1.74
CA LYS A 213 -17.08 10.86 -2.70
C LYS A 213 -17.08 10.30 -4.13
N PRO A 214 -15.99 9.67 -4.63
CA PRO A 214 -16.01 9.03 -5.95
C PRO A 214 -17.02 7.88 -6.07
N PHE A 215 -17.24 7.11 -5.01
CA PHE A 215 -18.16 5.97 -5.00
C PHE A 215 -19.62 6.36 -4.73
N ALA A 216 -19.88 7.61 -4.32
CA ALA A 216 -21.17 8.04 -3.82
C ALA A 216 -22.31 7.66 -4.77
N PHE A 217 -23.30 6.93 -4.24
CA PHE A 217 -24.50 6.46 -4.93
C PHE A 217 -24.30 5.55 -6.16
N GLN A 218 -23.10 5.01 -6.40
CA GLN A 218 -22.86 4.17 -7.58
C GLN A 218 -23.37 2.73 -7.44
N ALA A 219 -23.33 2.16 -6.22
CA ALA A 219 -23.76 0.81 -5.93
C ALA A 219 -24.14 0.65 -4.44
N ARG A 220 -24.62 -0.55 -4.08
CA ARG A 220 -24.85 -0.94 -2.68
C ARG A 220 -24.02 -2.16 -2.29
N PRO A 221 -23.65 -2.34 -1.01
CA PRO A 221 -22.72 -3.38 -0.58
C PRO A 221 -23.15 -4.81 -0.94
N TRP A 222 -24.45 -5.08 -1.00
CA TRP A 222 -25.02 -6.38 -1.36
C TRP A 222 -25.02 -6.67 -2.87
N GLU A 223 -24.78 -5.67 -3.73
CA GLU A 223 -24.67 -5.85 -5.18
C GLU A 223 -23.26 -6.28 -5.63
N LEU A 224 -22.28 -6.15 -4.72
CA LEU A 224 -20.86 -6.21 -5.06
C LEU A 224 -20.29 -7.61 -4.86
N THR A 225 -19.56 -8.09 -5.87
CA THR A 225 -18.69 -9.26 -5.73
C THR A 225 -17.40 -8.83 -5.06
N LYS A 226 -17.06 -9.49 -3.95
CA LYS A 226 -15.91 -9.15 -3.11
C LYS A 226 -14.75 -10.08 -3.45
N THR A 227 -13.67 -9.54 -3.99
CA THR A 227 -12.48 -10.33 -4.35
C THR A 227 -11.28 -9.86 -3.54
N GLU A 228 -10.75 -10.72 -2.68
CA GLU A 228 -9.50 -10.43 -1.97
C GLU A 228 -8.32 -10.45 -2.95
N SER A 229 -7.51 -9.40 -2.95
CA SER A 229 -6.41 -9.21 -3.89
C SER A 229 -5.29 -8.38 -3.24
N ILE A 230 -4.34 -7.91 -4.05
CA ILE A 230 -3.13 -7.19 -3.61
C ILE A 230 -2.99 -5.90 -4.41
N ASP A 231 -2.60 -4.84 -3.73
CA ASP A 231 -2.29 -3.55 -4.35
C ASP A 231 -0.96 -3.57 -5.10
N VAL A 232 -0.89 -2.80 -6.19
CA VAL A 232 0.29 -2.62 -7.02
C VAL A 232 0.63 -1.14 -7.27
N MET A 233 -0.02 -0.20 -6.57
CA MET A 233 0.20 1.24 -6.74
C MET A 233 1.53 1.74 -6.18
N ASP A 234 2.14 0.96 -5.29
CA ASP A 234 3.48 1.13 -4.74
C ASP A 234 4.13 -0.26 -4.50
N ALA A 235 5.32 -0.30 -3.90
CA ALA A 235 5.99 -1.56 -3.59
C ALA A 235 5.63 -2.15 -2.21
N VAL A 236 4.66 -1.59 -1.47
CA VAL A 236 4.26 -2.13 -0.16
C VAL A 236 3.49 -3.44 -0.31
N GLY A 237 2.73 -3.57 -1.39
CA GLY A 237 1.89 -4.75 -1.62
C GLY A 237 0.76 -4.86 -0.60
N SER A 238 0.08 -3.74 -0.34
CA SER A 238 -1.00 -3.69 0.64
C SER A 238 -2.10 -4.71 0.31
N ALA A 239 -2.60 -5.41 1.32
CA ALA A 239 -3.70 -6.34 1.16
C ALA A 239 -5.01 -5.57 0.95
N ILE A 240 -5.75 -5.92 -0.10
CA ILE A 240 -6.97 -5.21 -0.49
C ILE A 240 -8.12 -6.16 -0.78
N ARG A 241 -9.32 -5.59 -0.84
CA ARG A 241 -10.53 -6.18 -1.36
C ARG A 241 -11.03 -5.33 -2.51
N VAL A 242 -11.14 -5.94 -3.68
CA VAL A 242 -11.68 -5.31 -4.88
C VAL A 242 -13.16 -5.67 -4.96
N ASP A 243 -14.02 -4.66 -4.84
CA ASP A 243 -15.46 -4.83 -4.94
C ASP A 243 -15.90 -4.46 -6.36
N SER A 244 -16.44 -5.44 -7.09
CA SER A 244 -16.86 -5.28 -8.49
C SER A 244 -18.37 -5.48 -8.68
N ARG A 245 -18.93 -4.79 -9.68
CA ARG A 245 -20.30 -5.05 -10.16
C ARG A 245 -20.23 -5.43 -11.64
N GLY A 246 -20.44 -6.71 -11.92
CA GLY A 246 -20.19 -7.26 -13.25
C GLY A 246 -18.69 -7.19 -13.58
N ARG A 247 -18.33 -6.48 -14.66
CA ARG A 247 -16.93 -6.34 -15.10
C ARG A 247 -16.20 -5.15 -14.48
N GLU A 248 -16.92 -4.24 -13.83
CA GLU A 248 -16.40 -2.95 -13.41
C GLU A 248 -16.02 -3.00 -11.94
N VAL A 249 -14.80 -2.54 -11.63
CA VAL A 249 -14.41 -2.25 -10.25
C VAL A 249 -15.19 -1.01 -9.81
N MET A 250 -15.82 -1.10 -8.64
CA MET A 250 -16.63 -0.01 -8.08
C MET A 250 -15.94 0.67 -6.91
N ARG A 251 -15.15 -0.07 -6.12
CA ARG A 251 -14.32 0.46 -5.05
C ARG A 251 -13.24 -0.53 -4.65
N ILE A 252 -12.22 -0.03 -3.95
CA ILE A 252 -11.14 -0.82 -3.36
C ILE A 252 -11.09 -0.51 -1.86
N LEU A 253 -11.20 -1.54 -1.03
CA LEU A 253 -11.11 -1.44 0.42
C LEU A 253 -9.85 -2.16 0.93
N PRO A 254 -9.32 -1.80 2.09
CA PRO A 254 -8.24 -2.55 2.72
C PRO A 254 -8.72 -3.93 3.19
N ARG A 255 -7.78 -4.87 3.28
CA ARG A 255 -7.92 -6.13 4.03
C ARG A 255 -6.91 -6.12 5.17
N VAL A 256 -7.29 -6.70 6.31
CA VAL A 256 -6.40 -6.83 7.46
C VAL A 256 -5.18 -7.69 7.08
N ASN A 257 -3.99 -7.13 7.25
CA ASN A 257 -2.73 -7.84 7.20
C ASN A 257 -1.72 -7.19 8.18
N GLU A 258 -1.59 -7.80 9.35
CA GLU A 258 -0.72 -7.32 10.44
C GLU A 258 0.74 -7.16 10.02
N ALA A 259 1.23 -8.00 9.10
CA ALA A 259 2.62 -7.96 8.69
C ALA A 259 2.93 -6.84 7.68
N VAL A 260 1.92 -6.36 6.95
CA VAL A 260 2.09 -5.39 5.86
C VAL A 260 1.37 -4.09 6.20
N ASN A 261 0.09 -3.98 5.87
CA ASN A 261 -0.62 -2.72 5.83
C ASN A 261 -1.55 -2.47 7.02
N GLU A 262 -1.56 -3.37 8.01
CA GLU A 262 -2.53 -3.34 9.10
C GLU A 262 -3.96 -3.37 8.53
N GLU A 263 -4.67 -2.27 8.62
CA GLU A 263 -6.01 -2.03 8.07
C GLU A 263 -6.04 -0.86 7.09
N TRP A 264 -4.88 -0.32 6.73
CA TRP A 264 -4.78 0.93 5.99
C TRP A 264 -4.38 0.68 4.54
N ILE A 265 -4.83 1.57 3.67
CA ILE A 265 -4.31 1.71 2.30
C ILE A 265 -4.12 3.18 1.98
N SER A 266 -3.27 3.46 1.00
CA SER A 266 -3.07 4.83 0.53
C SER A 266 -4.28 5.35 -0.25
N ASP A 267 -4.42 6.68 -0.34
CA ASP A 267 -5.48 7.29 -1.13
C ASP A 267 -5.34 6.94 -2.62
N LYS A 268 -4.10 6.83 -3.11
CA LYS A 268 -3.83 6.31 -4.46
C LYS A 268 -4.41 4.91 -4.62
N THR A 269 -4.08 3.96 -3.74
CA THR A 269 -4.64 2.60 -3.77
C THR A 269 -6.17 2.59 -3.75
N ARG A 270 -6.78 3.42 -2.91
CA ARG A 270 -8.23 3.43 -2.67
C ARG A 270 -9.03 3.97 -3.85
N PHE A 271 -8.52 5.00 -4.53
CA PHE A 271 -9.34 5.83 -5.43
C PHE A 271 -8.97 5.71 -6.91
N ILE A 272 -7.93 4.97 -7.29
CA ILE A 272 -7.52 4.74 -8.70
C ILE A 272 -8.49 3.88 -9.54
N TRP A 273 -9.56 3.37 -8.94
CA TRP A 273 -10.43 2.38 -9.59
C TRP A 273 -11.21 2.98 -10.79
N ASP A 274 -11.39 4.30 -10.84
CA ASP A 274 -11.92 4.99 -12.04
C ASP A 274 -10.93 4.94 -13.20
N GLY A 275 -9.62 5.03 -12.92
CA GLY A 275 -8.53 4.86 -13.87
C GLY A 275 -8.56 3.49 -14.56
N LEU A 276 -9.00 2.43 -13.87
CA LEU A 276 -9.16 1.09 -14.46
C LEU A 276 -10.23 1.01 -15.56
N ARG A 277 -11.07 2.04 -15.70
CA ARG A 277 -12.18 2.12 -16.68
C ARG A 277 -11.87 3.09 -17.83
N THR A 278 -10.88 3.95 -17.68
CA THR A 278 -10.54 5.01 -18.64
C THR A 278 -9.23 4.71 -19.37
N GLN A 279 -9.12 5.18 -20.62
CA GLN A 279 -7.91 5.01 -21.46
C GLN A 279 -7.39 3.57 -21.57
N ARG A 280 -8.27 2.58 -21.42
CA ARG A 280 -7.92 1.16 -21.49
C ARG A 280 -7.64 0.70 -22.92
N LEU A 281 -6.61 -0.12 -23.07
CA LEU A 281 -6.29 -0.80 -24.31
C LEU A 281 -7.18 -2.05 -24.44
N ASP A 282 -8.03 -2.06 -25.46
CA ASP A 282 -9.07 -3.08 -25.65
C ASP A 282 -8.84 -3.99 -26.86
N ARG A 283 -7.88 -3.67 -27.73
CA ARG A 283 -7.55 -4.42 -28.95
C ARG A 283 -6.12 -4.14 -29.40
N PRO A 284 -5.52 -4.94 -30.28
CA PRO A 284 -4.21 -4.64 -30.86
C PRO A 284 -4.24 -3.38 -31.73
N TYR A 285 -3.13 -2.64 -31.74
CA TYR A 285 -2.92 -1.51 -32.65
C TYR A 285 -1.57 -1.64 -33.35
N VAL A 286 -1.50 -1.27 -34.62
CA VAL A 286 -0.26 -1.22 -35.41
C VAL A 286 -0.12 0.16 -36.00
N ARG A 287 1.08 0.74 -35.92
CA ARG A 287 1.37 2.05 -36.50
C ARG A 287 1.47 1.95 -38.02
N LYS A 288 0.54 2.61 -38.72
CA LYS A 288 0.48 2.73 -40.17
C LYS A 288 0.47 4.23 -40.51
N ASP A 289 1.36 4.67 -41.39
CA ASP A 289 1.49 6.08 -41.81
C ASP A 289 1.61 7.08 -40.64
N GLY A 290 2.40 6.70 -39.62
CA GLY A 290 2.65 7.52 -38.44
C GLY A 290 1.53 7.51 -37.39
N LYS A 291 0.38 6.86 -37.63
CA LYS A 291 -0.75 6.77 -36.70
C LYS A 291 -1.02 5.34 -36.24
N LEU A 292 -1.42 5.17 -34.99
CA LEU A 292 -1.88 3.87 -34.48
C LEU A 292 -3.26 3.56 -35.07
N ALA A 293 -3.37 2.44 -35.79
CA ALA A 293 -4.62 1.95 -36.35
C ALA A 293 -5.00 0.63 -35.65
N PRO A 294 -6.30 0.39 -35.35
CA PRO A 294 -6.77 -0.91 -34.88
C PRO A 294 -6.31 -2.04 -35.81
N ALA A 295 -5.89 -3.16 -35.23
CA ALA A 295 -5.39 -4.31 -35.95
C ALA A 295 -5.88 -5.62 -35.33
N SER A 296 -5.84 -6.70 -36.11
CA SER A 296 -6.03 -8.05 -35.58
C SER A 296 -4.77 -8.52 -34.83
N TRP A 297 -4.93 -9.51 -33.94
CA TRP A 297 -3.79 -10.17 -33.28
C TRP A 297 -2.78 -10.74 -34.29
N ALA A 298 -3.27 -11.30 -35.40
CA ALA A 298 -2.41 -11.85 -36.45
C ALA A 298 -1.58 -10.75 -37.15
N GLU A 299 -2.19 -9.62 -37.52
CA GLU A 299 -1.48 -8.48 -38.10
C GLU A 299 -0.41 -7.93 -37.15
N ALA A 300 -0.75 -7.76 -35.87
CA ALA A 300 0.18 -7.27 -34.86
C ALA A 300 1.37 -8.23 -34.68
N PHE A 301 1.13 -9.54 -34.60
CA PHE A 301 2.20 -10.53 -34.47
C PHE A 301 3.08 -10.63 -35.72
N VAL A 302 2.53 -10.50 -36.92
CA VAL A 302 3.31 -10.46 -38.16
C VAL A 302 4.24 -9.25 -38.17
N ALA A 303 3.75 -8.07 -37.81
CA ALA A 303 4.57 -6.86 -37.75
C ALA A 303 5.73 -7.00 -36.74
N ILE A 304 5.48 -7.61 -35.59
CA ILE A 304 6.53 -7.89 -34.59
C ILE A 304 7.55 -8.91 -35.12
N ARG A 305 7.07 -10.00 -35.73
CA ARG A 305 7.95 -11.03 -36.31
C ARG A 305 8.90 -10.44 -37.33
N ASP A 306 8.38 -9.63 -38.25
CA ASP A 306 9.18 -9.05 -39.33
C ASP A 306 10.23 -8.09 -38.77
N ALA A 307 9.89 -7.30 -37.73
CA ALA A 307 10.86 -6.45 -37.04
C ALA A 307 11.94 -7.27 -36.32
N VAL A 308 11.55 -8.31 -35.57
CA VAL A 308 12.46 -9.18 -34.82
C VAL A 308 13.39 -9.98 -35.76
N SER A 309 12.88 -10.48 -36.88
CA SER A 309 13.70 -11.26 -37.84
C SER A 309 14.80 -10.44 -38.52
N ASN A 310 14.65 -9.12 -38.57
CA ASN A 310 15.61 -8.21 -39.18
C ASN A 310 16.62 -7.63 -38.19
N ALA A 311 16.43 -7.85 -36.88
CA ALA A 311 17.27 -7.30 -35.83
C ALA A 311 18.28 -8.34 -35.31
N ALA A 312 19.51 -7.93 -35.05
CA ALA A 312 20.49 -8.77 -34.38
C ALA A 312 20.12 -8.97 -32.89
N PRO A 313 20.41 -10.13 -32.27
CA PRO A 313 20.04 -10.40 -30.87
C PRO A 313 20.46 -9.31 -29.86
N GLU A 314 21.64 -8.74 -30.02
CA GLU A 314 22.20 -7.65 -29.21
C GLU A 314 21.51 -6.29 -29.40
N LYS A 315 20.65 -6.17 -30.42
CA LYS A 315 19.82 -5.01 -30.74
C LYS A 315 18.36 -5.16 -30.32
N ILE A 316 17.98 -6.31 -29.77
CA ILE A 316 16.65 -6.55 -29.22
C ILE A 316 16.72 -6.30 -27.71
N GLY A 317 15.87 -5.43 -27.17
CA GLY A 317 15.80 -5.10 -25.75
C GLY A 317 14.42 -5.33 -25.16
N ALA A 318 14.34 -5.52 -23.84
CA ALA A 318 13.09 -5.65 -23.11
C ALA A 318 13.15 -4.91 -21.77
N ILE A 319 12.16 -4.03 -21.54
CA ILE A 319 11.98 -3.31 -20.28
C ILE A 319 10.67 -3.77 -19.65
N SER A 320 10.75 -4.19 -18.39
CA SER A 320 9.55 -4.46 -17.59
C SER A 320 9.09 -3.18 -16.91
N GLY A 321 7.80 -2.91 -17.00
CA GLY A 321 7.11 -1.86 -16.27
C GLY A 321 6.91 -2.18 -14.80
N ASP A 322 6.49 -1.16 -14.05
CA ASP A 322 6.40 -1.19 -12.59
C ASP A 322 5.18 -1.94 -12.06
N LEU A 323 4.23 -2.30 -12.92
CA LEU A 323 2.97 -2.98 -12.58
C LEU A 323 2.89 -4.44 -13.06
N ALA A 324 3.94 -4.94 -13.73
CA ALA A 324 3.97 -6.31 -14.25
C ALA A 324 4.11 -7.34 -13.11
N ALA A 325 3.33 -8.42 -13.19
CA ALA A 325 3.47 -9.58 -12.32
C ALA A 325 4.65 -10.45 -12.76
N VAL A 326 5.13 -11.28 -11.84
CA VAL A 326 6.34 -12.09 -12.02
C VAL A 326 6.20 -13.09 -13.17
N GLU A 327 5.00 -13.63 -13.40
CA GLU A 327 4.74 -14.59 -14.47
C GLU A 327 5.05 -14.03 -15.87
N GLU A 328 4.55 -12.84 -16.21
CA GLU A 328 4.85 -12.22 -17.50
C GLU A 328 6.29 -11.69 -17.61
N ILE A 329 6.89 -11.22 -16.51
CA ILE A 329 8.31 -10.85 -16.49
C ILE A 329 9.16 -12.09 -16.81
N TYR A 330 8.84 -13.21 -16.19
CA TYR A 330 9.52 -14.49 -16.43
C TYR A 330 9.27 -15.01 -17.85
N ALA A 331 8.04 -14.93 -18.36
CA ALA A 331 7.73 -15.30 -19.74
C ALA A 331 8.52 -14.46 -20.76
N LEU A 332 8.61 -13.15 -20.53
CA LEU A 332 9.40 -12.24 -21.36
C LEU A 332 10.89 -12.55 -21.25
N LYS A 333 11.39 -12.85 -20.04
CA LYS A 333 12.78 -13.28 -19.82
C LYS A 333 13.14 -14.48 -20.69
N GLN A 334 12.29 -15.50 -20.66
CA GLN A 334 12.50 -16.72 -21.43
C GLN A 334 12.43 -16.46 -22.94
N LEU A 335 11.54 -15.57 -23.39
CA LEU A 335 11.47 -15.17 -24.79
C LEU A 335 12.75 -14.44 -25.24
N MET A 336 13.23 -13.48 -24.46
CA MET A 336 14.45 -12.74 -24.76
C MET A 336 15.68 -13.65 -24.80
N ALA A 337 15.77 -14.60 -23.87
CA ALA A 337 16.81 -15.62 -23.88
C ALA A 337 16.74 -16.52 -25.12
N ALA A 338 15.54 -16.94 -25.55
CA ALA A 338 15.35 -17.74 -26.76
C ALA A 338 15.66 -16.97 -28.07
N LEU A 339 15.52 -15.65 -28.05
CA LEU A 339 15.97 -14.73 -29.10
C LEU A 339 17.48 -14.44 -29.05
N GLY A 340 18.19 -14.89 -28.00
CA GLY A 340 19.62 -14.67 -27.82
C GLY A 340 19.97 -13.29 -27.25
N SER A 341 18.99 -12.48 -26.85
CA SER A 341 19.22 -11.18 -26.25
C SER A 341 19.58 -11.28 -24.77
N ARG A 342 20.47 -10.40 -24.33
CA ARG A 342 20.85 -10.20 -22.92
C ARG A 342 20.36 -8.87 -22.35
N ASN A 343 19.61 -8.12 -23.15
CA ASN A 343 19.16 -6.77 -22.83
C ASN A 343 17.76 -6.86 -22.20
N THR A 344 17.73 -7.19 -20.91
CA THR A 344 16.51 -7.21 -20.10
C THR A 344 16.73 -6.32 -18.90
N ASP A 345 15.78 -5.47 -18.53
CA ASP A 345 15.89 -4.71 -17.29
C ASP A 345 14.52 -4.37 -16.74
N CYS A 346 14.33 -4.55 -15.44
CA CYS A 346 13.11 -4.10 -14.77
C CYS A 346 13.28 -2.69 -14.21
N ARG A 347 14.51 -2.21 -14.00
CA ARG A 347 14.83 -0.97 -13.26
C ARG A 347 14.64 0.27 -14.13
N GLN A 348 13.38 0.65 -14.42
CA GLN A 348 13.01 1.81 -15.26
C GLN A 348 13.68 3.11 -14.80
N ASP A 349 13.74 3.29 -13.48
CA ASP A 349 14.41 4.40 -12.79
C ASP A 349 15.94 4.42 -12.97
N GLY A 350 16.54 3.30 -13.40
CA GLY A 350 17.98 3.14 -13.53
C GLY A 350 18.68 2.78 -12.22
N ALA A 351 17.95 2.31 -11.20
CA ALA A 351 18.51 1.91 -9.91
C ALA A 351 19.70 0.95 -10.06
N ALA A 352 20.80 1.25 -9.39
CA ALA A 352 22.03 0.47 -9.46
C ALA A 352 22.01 -0.78 -8.55
N LEU A 353 20.94 -1.59 -8.66
CA LEU A 353 20.72 -2.82 -7.88
C LEU A 353 21.06 -4.05 -8.71
N ASP A 354 21.93 -4.93 -8.19
CA ASP A 354 22.34 -6.15 -8.89
C ASP A 354 21.99 -7.40 -8.06
N PRO A 355 21.09 -8.27 -8.52
CA PRO A 355 20.73 -9.48 -7.79
C PRO A 355 21.91 -10.44 -7.58
N ALA A 356 22.99 -10.33 -8.36
CA ALA A 356 24.22 -11.10 -8.14
C ALA A 356 24.91 -10.77 -6.80
N LEU A 357 24.59 -9.64 -6.17
CA LEU A 357 25.10 -9.28 -4.83
C LEU A 357 24.37 -10.01 -3.70
N GLY A 358 23.28 -10.73 -4.00
CA GLY A 358 22.45 -11.46 -3.04
C GLY A 358 21.17 -10.71 -2.69
N ARG A 359 20.14 -11.45 -2.22
CA ARG A 359 18.79 -10.91 -2.01
C ARG A 359 18.75 -9.79 -0.98
N ALA A 360 19.60 -9.87 0.06
CA ALA A 360 19.66 -8.84 1.09
C ALA A 360 20.14 -7.48 0.57
N SER A 361 20.75 -7.42 -0.62
CA SER A 361 21.20 -6.16 -1.23
C SER A 361 20.06 -5.31 -1.77
N TYR A 362 18.86 -5.87 -1.97
CA TYR A 362 17.74 -5.19 -2.60
C TYR A 362 16.39 -5.42 -1.94
N ILE A 363 16.27 -6.02 -0.75
CA ILE A 363 14.98 -6.10 -0.04
C ILE A 363 15.00 -5.24 1.23
N PHE A 364 13.81 -4.96 1.75
CA PHE A 364 13.58 -4.41 3.07
C PHE A 364 13.74 -5.55 4.09
N ASN A 365 15.00 -5.92 4.37
CA ASN A 365 15.34 -7.10 5.17
C ASN A 365 14.68 -7.23 6.56
N PRO A 366 14.46 -6.14 7.33
CA PRO A 366 13.90 -6.29 8.67
C PRO A 366 12.39 -6.51 8.66
N THR A 367 11.75 -6.59 7.49
CA THR A 367 10.29 -6.58 7.27
C THR A 367 9.61 -5.27 7.68
N ILE A 368 8.41 -5.02 7.16
CA ILE A 368 7.59 -3.86 7.48
C ILE A 368 7.17 -3.93 8.97
N GLU A 369 6.79 -5.11 9.46
CA GLU A 369 6.48 -5.34 10.88
C GLU A 369 7.69 -5.07 11.78
N GLY A 370 8.89 -5.46 11.36
CA GLY A 370 10.12 -5.25 12.15
C GLY A 370 10.49 -3.79 12.38
N ILE A 371 9.87 -2.83 11.66
CA ILE A 371 9.99 -1.39 11.98
C ILE A 371 9.57 -1.12 13.43
N GLU A 372 8.63 -1.89 13.97
CA GLU A 372 8.16 -1.74 15.36
C GLU A 372 9.21 -2.16 16.40
N GLN A 373 10.26 -2.88 16.00
CA GLN A 373 11.38 -3.26 16.87
C GLN A 373 12.55 -2.28 16.81
N ALA A 374 12.58 -1.41 15.79
CA ALA A 374 13.68 -0.47 15.58
C ALA A 374 13.79 0.53 16.74
N ASP A 375 15.02 0.89 17.10
CA ASP A 375 15.35 1.87 18.14
C ASP A 375 16.23 3.03 17.65
N ALA A 376 16.65 3.01 16.38
CA ALA A 376 17.12 4.17 15.64
C ALA A 376 16.87 3.97 14.13
N VAL A 377 16.46 5.02 13.41
CA VAL A 377 16.20 4.95 11.97
C VAL A 377 17.04 5.99 11.23
N LEU A 378 17.68 5.56 10.14
CA LEU A 378 18.31 6.44 9.15
C LEU A 378 17.62 6.27 7.81
N ILE A 379 17.18 7.37 7.20
CA ILE A 379 16.58 7.39 5.85
C ILE A 379 17.56 8.07 4.90
N ILE A 380 17.92 7.38 3.82
CA ILE A 380 18.90 7.83 2.81
C ILE A 380 18.20 7.94 1.46
N GLY A 381 17.98 9.17 0.99
CA GLY A 381 17.45 9.46 -0.33
C GLY A 381 16.09 8.84 -0.65
N ALA A 382 15.23 8.76 0.36
CA ALA A 382 13.87 8.25 0.26
C ALA A 382 12.89 9.24 0.88
N ASN A 383 11.71 9.36 0.28
CA ASN A 383 10.53 9.96 0.91
C ASN A 383 9.48 8.87 1.19
N PRO A 384 9.57 8.17 2.34
CA PRO A 384 8.68 7.05 2.64
C PRO A 384 7.21 7.47 2.66
N ARG A 385 6.90 8.74 2.97
CA ARG A 385 5.52 9.25 2.96
C ARG A 385 4.84 9.09 1.60
N PHE A 386 5.54 9.33 0.49
CA PHE A 386 4.97 9.24 -0.86
C PHE A 386 5.40 7.99 -1.62
N GLU A 387 6.56 7.43 -1.30
CA GLU A 387 7.06 6.20 -1.93
C GLU A 387 6.37 4.94 -1.39
N ALA A 388 5.98 4.95 -0.11
CA ALA A 388 5.39 3.81 0.59
C ALA A 388 4.58 4.28 1.82
N SER A 389 3.45 4.97 1.60
CA SER A 389 2.73 5.73 2.64
C SER A 389 2.36 4.91 3.88
N VAL A 390 1.97 3.65 3.70
CA VAL A 390 1.61 2.77 4.83
C VAL A 390 2.85 2.36 5.63
N LEU A 391 4.01 2.17 4.97
CA LEU A 391 5.29 1.93 5.64
C LEU A 391 5.69 3.17 6.45
N ASN A 392 5.49 4.38 5.93
CA ASN A 392 5.68 5.61 6.69
C ASN A 392 4.79 5.67 7.95
N ALA A 393 3.54 5.21 7.86
CA ALA A 393 2.65 5.10 9.01
C ALA A 393 3.17 4.12 10.07
N ARG A 394 3.89 3.05 9.69
CA ARG A 394 4.58 2.15 10.64
C ARG A 394 5.73 2.85 11.37
N ILE A 395 6.54 3.62 10.65
CA ILE A 395 7.60 4.43 11.27
C ILE A 395 6.97 5.42 12.24
N ARG A 396 5.88 6.09 11.84
CA ARG A 396 5.13 7.00 12.71
C ARG A 396 4.57 6.30 13.95
N LYS A 397 3.95 5.12 13.80
CA LYS A 397 3.44 4.31 14.91
C LYS A 397 4.56 4.03 15.91
N ARG A 398 5.72 3.58 15.43
CA ARG A 398 6.89 3.33 16.28
C ARG A 398 7.39 4.60 16.97
N TRP A 399 7.46 5.72 16.25
CA TRP A 399 7.85 7.04 16.77
C TRP A 399 6.88 7.58 17.82
N ARG A 400 5.58 7.30 17.72
CA ARG A 400 4.59 7.73 18.72
C ARG A 400 4.68 6.93 20.03
N ILE A 401 5.02 5.65 19.95
CA ILE A 401 5.06 4.75 21.11
C ILE A 401 6.31 4.99 21.98
N GLY A 402 7.39 5.53 21.41
CA GLY A 402 8.59 5.83 22.20
C GLY A 402 9.53 6.81 21.51
N ASN A 403 10.61 7.18 22.20
CA ASN A 403 11.58 8.17 21.70
C ASN A 403 12.49 7.58 20.60
N LEU A 404 11.96 7.43 19.39
CA LEU A 404 12.67 6.91 18.22
C LEU A 404 13.49 8.04 17.55
N PRO A 405 14.83 8.04 17.61
CA PRO A 405 15.63 8.97 16.83
C PRO A 405 15.57 8.60 15.34
N VAL A 406 15.18 9.57 14.52
CA VAL A 406 15.14 9.43 13.06
C VAL A 406 16.09 10.45 12.45
N GLY A 407 17.00 9.99 11.60
CA GLY A 407 17.95 10.81 10.85
C GLY A 407 17.67 10.73 9.36
N VAL A 408 17.92 11.81 8.62
CA VAL A 408 17.68 11.88 7.18
C VAL A 408 18.90 12.41 6.43
N ILE A 409 19.27 11.75 5.33
CA ILE A 409 20.22 12.24 4.33
C ILE A 409 19.49 12.33 2.98
N GLY A 410 19.22 13.54 2.52
CA GLY A 410 18.41 13.80 1.32
C GLY A 410 17.26 14.77 1.57
N GLU A 411 16.56 15.16 0.51
CA GLU A 411 15.39 16.02 0.56
C GLU A 411 14.12 15.17 0.75
N VAL A 412 13.59 15.15 1.98
CA VAL A 412 12.41 14.33 2.35
C VAL A 412 11.15 15.16 2.57
N GLY A 413 11.28 16.43 2.98
CA GLY A 413 10.13 17.27 3.35
C GLY A 413 9.42 16.79 4.62
N ASP A 414 8.11 16.95 4.69
CA ASP A 414 7.33 16.54 5.85
C ASP A 414 7.02 15.03 5.84
N THR A 415 7.64 14.28 6.75
CA THR A 415 7.44 12.83 6.96
C THR A 415 6.28 12.47 7.88
N ARG A 416 5.55 13.46 8.42
CA ARG A 416 4.56 13.28 9.48
C ARG A 416 5.17 12.83 10.81
N TYR A 417 6.44 13.09 11.09
CA TYR A 417 7.09 12.90 12.40
C TYR A 417 8.41 13.66 12.42
N ASP A 418 8.93 13.98 13.60
CA ASP A 418 10.17 14.74 13.72
C ASP A 418 11.40 13.90 13.32
N TYR A 419 12.38 14.54 12.70
CA TYR A 419 13.64 13.92 12.31
C TYR A 419 14.80 14.93 12.36
N GLU A 420 16.04 14.42 12.45
CA GLU A 420 17.27 15.20 12.35
C GLU A 420 17.78 15.19 10.89
N GLN A 421 17.86 16.36 10.27
CA GLN A 421 18.47 16.49 8.93
C GLN A 421 20.00 16.42 9.05
N LEU A 422 20.59 15.31 8.61
CA LEU A 422 22.04 15.05 8.71
C LEU A 422 22.82 15.60 7.51
N GLY A 423 22.15 15.76 6.37
CA GLY A 423 22.74 16.32 5.16
C GLY A 423 21.94 16.05 3.90
N ALA A 424 22.48 16.43 2.75
CA ALA A 424 21.73 16.45 1.48
C ALA A 424 22.04 15.26 0.55
N GLY A 425 23.19 14.59 0.69
CA GLY A 425 23.65 13.67 -0.36
C GLY A 425 24.85 12.80 -0.01
N PRO A 426 25.60 12.32 -1.01
CA PRO A 426 26.67 11.34 -0.84
C PRO A 426 27.81 11.75 0.10
N GLU A 427 28.13 13.05 0.20
CA GLU A 427 29.19 13.56 1.08
C GLU A 427 28.84 13.30 2.56
N SER A 428 27.61 13.61 2.97
CA SER A 428 27.13 13.39 4.34
C SER A 428 27.00 11.90 4.66
N LEU A 429 26.58 11.08 3.67
CA LEU A 429 26.54 9.62 3.83
C LEU A 429 27.95 9.06 4.05
N LYS A 430 28.93 9.51 3.26
CA LYS A 430 30.32 9.08 3.40
C LYS A 430 30.89 9.50 4.76
N ASP A 431 30.65 10.74 5.19
CA ASP A 431 31.12 11.24 6.48
C ASP A 431 30.57 10.40 7.65
N LEU A 432 29.27 10.11 7.62
CA LEU A 432 28.61 9.24 8.59
C LEU A 432 29.17 7.80 8.53
N ALA A 433 29.39 7.25 7.34
CA ALA A 433 29.96 5.91 7.14
C ALA A 433 31.43 5.79 7.58
N ASP A 434 32.16 6.90 7.66
CA ASP A 434 33.52 6.98 8.20
C ASP A 434 33.53 7.12 9.73
N GLY A 435 32.36 7.16 10.38
CA GLY A 435 32.20 7.19 11.82
C GLY A 435 32.07 8.58 12.42
N ASN A 436 31.89 9.61 11.59
CA ASN A 436 31.76 10.99 12.02
C ASN A 436 30.29 11.34 12.34
N GLY A 437 30.10 12.47 13.04
CA GLY A 437 28.76 12.97 13.40
C GLY A 437 28.14 12.32 14.64
N LYS A 438 27.23 13.05 15.29
CA LYS A 438 26.56 12.59 16.51
C LYS A 438 25.63 11.41 16.24
N PHE A 439 24.97 11.41 15.08
CA PHE A 439 24.01 10.37 14.71
C PHE A 439 24.67 9.00 14.47
N PHE A 440 25.95 8.95 14.11
CA PHE A 440 26.68 7.67 14.04
C PHE A 440 26.72 6.97 15.40
N GLN A 441 26.91 7.73 16.49
CA GLN A 441 26.89 7.18 17.84
C GLN A 441 25.49 6.75 18.28
N VAL A 442 24.43 7.40 17.77
CA VAL A 442 23.05 6.96 17.99
C VAL A 442 22.84 5.60 17.34
N LEU A 443 23.18 5.46 16.06
CA LEU A 443 23.07 4.19 15.33
C LEU A 443 23.95 3.08 15.93
N LYS A 444 25.15 3.41 16.42
CA LYS A 444 26.06 2.43 17.02
C LYS A 444 25.60 1.93 18.40
N LYS A 445 24.85 2.73 19.14
CA LYS A 445 24.29 2.37 20.46
C LYS A 445 22.94 1.65 20.36
N ALA A 446 22.25 1.82 19.24
CA ALA A 446 21.00 1.14 18.94
C ALA A 446 21.18 -0.38 18.88
N THR A 447 20.21 -1.11 19.41
CA THR A 447 20.14 -2.57 19.39
C THR A 447 19.59 -3.06 18.06
N HIS A 448 18.61 -2.35 17.51
CA HIS A 448 17.95 -2.63 16.24
C HIS A 448 18.00 -1.38 15.33
N PRO A 449 19.21 -0.94 14.91
CA PRO A 449 19.34 0.18 13.99
C PRO A 449 18.78 -0.20 12.61
N LEU A 450 17.94 0.67 12.05
CA LEU A 450 17.31 0.53 10.75
C LEU A 450 17.88 1.57 9.79
N ILE A 451 18.43 1.13 8.65
CA ILE A 451 18.98 1.99 7.60
C ILE A 451 18.19 1.75 6.33
N ILE A 452 17.34 2.73 5.97
CA ILE A 452 16.49 2.71 4.79
C ILE A 452 17.19 3.45 3.65
N VAL A 453 17.38 2.78 2.51
CA VAL A 453 17.97 3.36 1.29
C VAL A 453 16.91 3.39 0.20
N GLY A 454 16.53 4.59 -0.23
CA GLY A 454 15.51 4.79 -1.26
C GLY A 454 16.05 4.81 -2.69
N GLN A 455 15.13 4.69 -3.65
CA GLN A 455 15.49 4.71 -5.08
C GLN A 455 16.09 6.05 -5.52
N GLY A 456 15.80 7.15 -4.83
CA GLY A 456 16.40 8.47 -5.09
C GLY A 456 17.92 8.51 -4.91
N ALA A 457 18.43 7.70 -3.99
CA ALA A 457 19.87 7.51 -3.78
C ALA A 457 20.48 6.55 -4.83
N LEU A 458 19.72 5.54 -5.25
CA LEU A 458 20.21 4.40 -6.05
C LEU A 458 20.11 4.59 -7.56
N SER A 459 19.22 5.47 -8.03
CA SER A 459 18.97 5.73 -9.46
C SER A 459 19.95 6.72 -10.09
N ARG A 460 20.91 7.20 -9.31
CA ARG A 460 21.97 8.10 -9.77
C ARG A 460 23.05 7.34 -10.54
N ALA A 461 23.84 8.06 -11.33
CA ALA A 461 25.01 7.50 -12.01
C ALA A 461 26.05 6.87 -11.05
N ASP A 462 26.11 7.36 -9.80
CA ASP A 462 26.96 6.83 -8.72
C ASP A 462 26.20 5.91 -7.74
N GLY A 463 25.00 5.45 -8.09
CA GLY A 463 24.12 4.67 -7.21
C GLY A 463 24.77 3.42 -6.60
N ALA A 464 25.61 2.70 -7.36
CA ALA A 464 26.33 1.53 -6.85
C ALA A 464 27.33 1.90 -5.74
N ALA A 465 28.02 3.05 -5.88
CA ALA A 465 28.94 3.54 -4.87
C ALA A 465 28.18 4.04 -3.63
N VAL A 466 27.01 4.66 -3.82
CA VAL A 466 26.12 5.08 -2.72
C VAL A 466 25.59 3.88 -1.94
N LEU A 467 25.14 2.83 -2.64
CA LEU A 467 24.73 1.56 -2.02
C LEU A 467 25.87 0.94 -1.21
N GLY A 468 27.08 0.94 -1.76
CA GLY A 468 28.29 0.48 -1.06
C GLY A 468 28.57 1.26 0.23
N GLN A 469 28.45 2.60 0.21
CA GLN A 469 28.61 3.41 1.42
C GLN A 469 27.53 3.15 2.47
N ALA A 470 26.27 3.00 2.06
CA ALA A 470 25.18 2.67 2.98
C ALA A 470 25.38 1.29 3.64
N ALA A 471 25.82 0.28 2.88
CA ALA A 471 26.14 -1.03 3.40
C ALA A 471 27.39 -1.03 4.30
N LYS A 472 28.40 -0.20 3.97
CA LYS A 472 29.57 0.04 4.84
C LYS A 472 29.13 0.62 6.20
N LEU A 473 28.25 1.62 6.18
CA LEU A 473 27.66 2.17 7.40
C LEU A 473 26.90 1.11 8.19
N ALA A 474 26.03 0.33 7.53
CA ALA A 474 25.27 -0.74 8.17
C ALA A 474 26.16 -1.77 8.85
N THR A 475 27.29 -2.13 8.22
CA THR A 475 28.29 -3.02 8.82
C THR A 475 28.97 -2.36 10.03
N ALA A 476 29.34 -1.08 9.92
CA ALA A 476 30.06 -0.34 10.97
C ALA A 476 29.22 -0.13 12.25
N VAL A 477 27.89 -0.07 12.14
CA VAL A 477 26.96 0.05 13.27
C VAL A 477 26.29 -1.28 13.66
N ASN A 478 26.75 -2.40 13.10
CA ASN A 478 26.20 -3.74 13.38
C ASN A 478 24.69 -3.88 13.08
N ALA A 479 24.22 -3.17 12.05
CA ALA A 479 22.83 -3.23 11.58
C ALA A 479 22.53 -4.47 10.74
N ALA A 480 23.54 -5.14 10.16
CA ALA A 480 23.37 -6.34 9.36
C ALA A 480 24.04 -7.54 10.06
N ARG A 481 23.25 -8.35 10.76
CA ARG A 481 23.67 -9.54 11.49
C ARG A 481 22.56 -10.61 11.49
N ALA A 482 22.83 -11.79 12.04
CA ALA A 482 21.93 -12.94 11.93
C ALA A 482 20.58 -12.77 12.63
N ASP A 483 20.54 -12.10 13.78
CA ASP A 483 19.32 -11.82 14.58
C ASP A 483 18.58 -10.56 14.14
N TRP A 484 19.26 -9.64 13.45
CA TRP A 484 18.69 -8.40 12.96
C TRP A 484 19.42 -7.94 11.69
N ASN A 485 18.68 -7.86 10.58
CA ASN A 485 19.17 -7.28 9.35
C ASN A 485 18.41 -5.99 9.05
N GLY A 486 18.84 -4.90 9.67
CA GLY A 486 18.31 -3.55 9.54
C GLY A 486 18.76 -2.81 8.29
N PHE A 487 19.47 -3.44 7.34
CA PHE A 487 19.74 -2.82 6.04
C PHE A 487 18.51 -2.99 5.14
N ALA A 488 17.88 -1.90 4.72
CA ALA A 488 16.59 -1.96 4.06
C ALA A 488 16.58 -1.13 2.77
N VAL A 489 16.30 -1.76 1.64
CA VAL A 489 16.09 -1.04 0.37
C VAL A 489 14.60 -0.80 0.18
N LEU A 490 14.22 0.49 0.06
CA LEU A 490 12.84 0.90 -0.19
C LEU A 490 12.57 1.02 -1.68
N HIS A 491 11.65 0.22 -2.18
CA HIS A 491 11.19 0.27 -3.57
C HIS A 491 9.95 1.15 -3.74
N THR A 492 9.77 1.68 -4.94
CA THR A 492 8.59 2.48 -5.33
C THR A 492 7.63 1.70 -6.23
N ALA A 493 8.09 0.61 -6.85
CA ALA A 493 7.39 -0.14 -7.88
C ALA A 493 7.09 -1.59 -7.46
N ALA A 494 5.84 -2.03 -7.63
CA ALA A 494 5.37 -3.37 -7.26
C ALA A 494 6.08 -4.51 -8.01
N ALA A 495 6.47 -4.28 -9.26
CA ALA A 495 7.14 -5.28 -10.09
C ALA A 495 8.63 -5.46 -9.77
N ARG A 496 9.24 -4.52 -9.03
CA ARG A 496 10.72 -4.39 -8.95
C ARG A 496 11.36 -5.59 -8.26
N VAL A 497 10.93 -5.96 -7.06
CA VAL A 497 11.56 -7.07 -6.31
C VAL A 497 11.33 -8.40 -7.02
N GLY A 498 10.13 -8.63 -7.54
CA GLY A 498 9.83 -9.83 -8.33
C GLY A 498 10.69 -9.95 -9.59
N GLY A 499 10.92 -8.84 -10.29
CA GLY A 499 11.84 -8.76 -11.43
C GLY A 499 13.29 -9.04 -11.05
N LEU A 500 13.76 -8.52 -9.91
CA LEU A 500 15.10 -8.80 -9.39
C LEU A 500 15.26 -10.25 -8.94
N ASP A 501 14.25 -10.83 -8.30
CA ASP A 501 14.22 -12.23 -7.85
C ASP A 501 14.39 -13.19 -9.04
N VAL A 502 13.72 -12.92 -10.17
CA VAL A 502 13.88 -13.73 -11.39
C VAL A 502 15.07 -13.27 -12.24
N GLY A 503 15.90 -12.34 -11.77
CA GLY A 503 17.08 -11.86 -12.50
C GLY A 503 16.75 -11.21 -13.84
N PHE A 504 15.65 -10.46 -13.92
CA PHE A 504 15.30 -9.62 -15.08
C PHE A 504 16.13 -8.32 -15.06
N VAL A 505 17.44 -8.50 -15.19
CA VAL A 505 18.47 -7.46 -15.24
C VAL A 505 19.41 -7.77 -16.40
N PRO A 506 20.25 -6.81 -16.85
CA PRO A 506 21.08 -7.04 -18.02
C PRO A 506 22.03 -8.20 -17.77
N GLY A 507 22.07 -9.15 -18.71
CA GLY A 507 23.05 -10.23 -18.67
C GLY A 507 24.47 -9.68 -18.87
N LYS A 508 25.50 -10.52 -18.72
CA LYS A 508 26.89 -10.08 -18.95
C LYS A 508 27.07 -9.50 -20.36
N GLY A 509 27.43 -8.21 -20.43
CA GLY A 509 27.58 -7.43 -21.67
C GLY A 509 26.26 -6.93 -22.28
N GLY A 510 25.13 -7.18 -21.63
CA GLY A 510 23.83 -6.62 -21.98
C GLY A 510 23.69 -5.16 -21.55
N LYS A 511 22.72 -4.47 -22.15
CA LYS A 511 22.43 -3.06 -21.92
C LYS A 511 21.36 -2.90 -20.86
N ASN A 512 21.55 -1.91 -19.98
CA ASN A 512 20.53 -1.44 -19.06
C ASN A 512 19.47 -0.59 -19.80
N VAL A 513 18.47 -0.10 -19.08
CA VAL A 513 17.41 0.77 -19.62
C VAL A 513 17.96 1.90 -20.49
N ALA A 514 18.92 2.67 -19.98
CA ALA A 514 19.49 3.81 -20.73
C ALA A 514 20.14 3.38 -22.04
N GLY A 515 20.93 2.29 -22.03
CA GLY A 515 21.54 1.74 -23.25
C GLY A 515 20.53 1.13 -24.21
N MET A 516 19.47 0.50 -23.70
CA MET A 516 18.41 -0.07 -24.53
C MET A 516 17.63 1.02 -25.26
N LEU A 517 17.29 2.13 -24.60
CA LEU A 517 16.56 3.23 -25.23
C LEU A 517 17.32 3.78 -26.44
N GLY A 518 18.64 4.03 -26.30
CA GLY A 518 19.42 4.68 -27.36
C GLY A 518 19.92 3.76 -28.48
N GLU A 519 20.03 2.44 -28.23
CA GLU A 519 20.77 1.56 -29.14
C GLU A 519 20.01 0.33 -29.65
N SER A 520 18.78 0.09 -29.17
CA SER A 520 17.97 -1.04 -29.63
C SER A 520 17.31 -0.76 -30.98
N GLU A 521 17.21 -1.77 -31.82
CA GLU A 521 16.41 -1.73 -33.06
C GLU A 521 14.99 -2.22 -32.80
N VAL A 522 14.82 -3.16 -31.86
CA VAL A 522 13.51 -3.64 -31.39
C VAL A 522 13.48 -3.54 -29.87
N LEU A 523 12.44 -2.93 -29.32
CA LEU A 523 12.30 -2.74 -27.88
C LEU A 523 10.91 -3.21 -27.41
N PHE A 524 10.89 -4.23 -26.57
CA PHE A 524 9.70 -4.68 -25.85
C PHE A 524 9.52 -3.86 -24.58
N LEU A 525 8.34 -3.26 -24.43
CA LEU A 525 7.92 -2.54 -23.22
C LEU A 525 6.75 -3.32 -22.61
N LEU A 526 7.01 -4.04 -21.51
CA LEU A 526 5.97 -4.76 -20.77
C LEU A 526 5.35 -3.80 -19.74
N GLY A 527 4.41 -2.96 -20.18
CA GLY A 527 3.76 -1.94 -19.35
C GLY A 527 4.73 -0.88 -18.84
N ALA A 528 5.84 -0.67 -19.54
CA ALA A 528 6.87 0.30 -19.17
C ALA A 528 6.48 1.68 -19.70
N ASP A 529 6.13 2.57 -18.78
CA ASP A 529 5.69 3.96 -19.05
C ASP A 529 6.54 5.00 -18.30
N GLU A 530 7.40 4.58 -17.35
CA GLU A 530 8.22 5.47 -16.53
C GLU A 530 9.64 5.66 -17.12
N VAL A 531 9.74 5.62 -18.45
CA VAL A 531 10.98 5.86 -19.18
C VAL A 531 10.82 7.01 -20.17
N ASP A 532 11.91 7.72 -20.44
CA ASP A 532 11.92 8.81 -21.41
C ASP A 532 11.80 8.26 -22.84
N MET A 533 10.56 8.18 -23.33
CA MET A 533 10.23 7.64 -24.64
C MET A 533 10.89 8.40 -25.80
N SER A 534 11.30 9.65 -25.60
CA SER A 534 12.00 10.43 -26.63
C SER A 534 13.37 9.83 -26.99
N LYS A 535 13.98 9.09 -26.06
CA LYS A 535 15.30 8.45 -26.24
C LYS A 535 15.26 7.17 -27.07
N THR A 536 14.07 6.64 -27.37
CA THR A 536 13.90 5.40 -28.17
C THR A 536 14.32 5.53 -29.63
N GLY A 537 14.57 6.75 -30.13
CA GLY A 537 15.03 6.99 -31.50
C GLY A 537 14.17 6.30 -32.56
N GLY A 538 14.82 5.62 -33.50
CA GLY A 538 14.17 4.86 -34.59
C GLY A 538 13.76 3.42 -34.24
N ALA A 539 13.84 3.01 -32.97
CA ALA A 539 13.52 1.64 -32.57
C ALA A 539 12.07 1.26 -32.90
N PHE A 540 11.87 0.00 -33.30
CA PHE A 540 10.56 -0.63 -33.39
C PHE A 540 10.10 -1.04 -32.00
N VAL A 541 9.15 -0.28 -31.44
CA VAL A 541 8.67 -0.46 -30.07
C VAL A 541 7.42 -1.33 -30.04
N VAL A 542 7.46 -2.40 -29.24
CA VAL A 542 6.33 -3.29 -28.95
C VAL A 542 5.88 -3.03 -27.52
N TYR A 543 4.70 -2.45 -27.34
CA TYR A 543 4.14 -2.18 -26.01
C TYR A 543 3.09 -3.25 -25.67
N VAL A 544 3.32 -3.99 -24.59
CA VAL A 544 2.37 -4.94 -24.00
C VAL A 544 1.90 -4.32 -22.69
N GLY A 545 0.68 -3.79 -22.64
CA GLY A 545 0.23 -3.04 -21.47
C GLY A 545 -1.26 -2.76 -21.47
N THR A 546 -1.71 -2.04 -20.44
CA THR A 546 -3.15 -1.98 -20.09
C THR A 546 -3.80 -0.64 -20.39
N HIS A 547 -3.01 0.44 -20.46
CA HIS A 547 -3.46 1.82 -20.63
C HIS A 547 -2.71 2.51 -21.76
N GLY A 548 -3.39 3.45 -22.42
CA GLY A 548 -2.80 4.34 -23.41
C GLY A 548 -2.10 5.52 -22.76
N ASP A 549 -0.82 5.37 -22.42
CA ASP A 549 0.02 6.45 -21.88
C ASP A 549 1.34 6.58 -22.69
N ALA A 550 2.45 7.02 -22.08
CA ALA A 550 3.72 7.30 -22.75
C ALA A 550 4.22 6.16 -23.65
N GLY A 551 4.28 4.92 -23.14
CA GLY A 551 4.78 3.75 -23.86
C GLY A 551 3.88 3.35 -25.02
N ALA A 552 2.57 3.34 -24.78
CA ALA A 552 1.58 3.08 -25.82
C ALA A 552 1.63 4.15 -26.93
N HIS A 553 1.71 5.44 -26.58
CA HIS A 553 1.80 6.53 -27.55
C HIS A 553 3.04 6.44 -28.45
N ARG A 554 4.17 5.97 -27.92
CA ARG A 554 5.39 5.75 -28.71
C ARG A 554 5.36 4.48 -29.55
N ALA A 555 4.60 3.46 -29.16
CA ALA A 555 4.66 2.13 -29.75
C ALA A 555 4.47 2.10 -31.28
N ASN A 556 5.15 1.13 -31.91
CA ASN A 556 4.89 0.69 -33.28
C ASN A 556 3.80 -0.38 -33.30
N VAL A 557 3.75 -1.24 -32.28
CA VAL A 557 2.70 -2.23 -32.07
C VAL A 557 2.27 -2.20 -30.60
N ILE A 558 0.96 -2.18 -30.36
CA ILE A 558 0.35 -2.29 -29.03
C ILE A 558 -0.36 -3.63 -28.94
N LEU A 559 -0.08 -4.37 -27.87
CA LEU A 559 -0.76 -5.59 -27.49
C LEU A 559 -1.52 -5.35 -26.16
N PRO A 560 -2.86 -5.41 -26.15
CA PRO A 560 -3.66 -5.08 -24.97
C PRO A 560 -3.56 -6.17 -23.90
N GLY A 561 -3.02 -5.78 -22.74
CA GLY A 561 -2.81 -6.62 -21.56
C GLY A 561 -3.94 -6.54 -20.52
N ALA A 562 -3.83 -7.34 -19.47
CA ALA A 562 -4.78 -7.37 -18.34
C ALA A 562 -4.25 -6.56 -17.14
N ALA A 563 -5.09 -5.72 -16.55
CA ALA A 563 -4.75 -4.99 -15.32
C ALA A 563 -4.63 -5.93 -14.12
N TYR A 564 -4.04 -5.46 -13.02
CA TYR A 564 -3.79 -6.27 -11.83
C TYR A 564 -5.08 -6.86 -11.20
N THR A 565 -6.23 -6.19 -11.38
CA THR A 565 -7.56 -6.66 -10.94
C THR A 565 -8.18 -7.68 -11.90
N GLU A 566 -7.59 -7.91 -13.07
CA GLU A 566 -8.15 -8.70 -14.18
C GLU A 566 -7.36 -10.00 -14.44
N LYS A 567 -6.34 -10.27 -13.63
CA LYS A 567 -5.48 -11.45 -13.75
C LYS A 567 -5.09 -12.00 -12.38
N SER A 568 -4.70 -13.27 -12.34
CA SER A 568 -4.00 -13.85 -11.19
C SER A 568 -2.50 -13.73 -11.44
N GLY A 569 -1.85 -12.80 -10.75
CA GLY A 569 -0.42 -12.51 -10.88
C GLY A 569 0.28 -12.59 -9.53
N THR A 570 1.50 -13.10 -9.53
CA THR A 570 2.39 -13.09 -8.36
C THR A 570 3.15 -11.78 -8.32
N TYR A 571 3.15 -11.11 -7.18
CA TYR A 571 3.91 -9.90 -6.90
C TYR A 571 4.82 -10.15 -5.69
N VAL A 572 5.97 -9.47 -5.65
CA VAL A 572 6.87 -9.53 -4.51
C VAL A 572 7.06 -8.10 -4.01
N ASN A 573 6.64 -7.83 -2.79
CA ASN A 573 6.71 -6.49 -2.22
C ASN A 573 8.13 -6.12 -1.77
N THR A 574 8.30 -4.90 -1.24
CA THR A 574 9.60 -4.35 -0.86
C THR A 574 10.34 -5.17 0.20
N GLU A 575 9.65 -5.86 1.11
CA GLU A 575 10.26 -6.75 2.12
C GLU A 575 10.59 -8.14 1.58
N GLY A 576 10.25 -8.42 0.32
CA GLY A 576 10.48 -9.72 -0.30
C GLY A 576 9.38 -10.74 -0.03
N ARG A 577 8.21 -10.31 0.45
CA ARG A 577 7.02 -11.17 0.65
C ARG A 577 6.38 -11.46 -0.70
N VAL A 578 6.15 -12.74 -0.95
CA VAL A 578 5.45 -13.19 -2.16
C VAL A 578 3.95 -13.10 -1.92
N GLN A 579 3.22 -12.39 -2.79
CA GLN A 579 1.78 -12.23 -2.70
C GLN A 579 1.15 -12.52 -4.06
N GLN A 580 -0.16 -12.77 -4.10
CA GLN A 580 -0.85 -13.11 -5.34
C GLN A 580 -2.17 -12.35 -5.46
N THR A 581 -2.38 -11.72 -6.60
CA THR A 581 -3.68 -11.11 -6.94
C THR A 581 -4.67 -12.19 -7.32
N ASN A 582 -5.95 -11.92 -7.03
CA ASN A 582 -7.06 -12.67 -7.60
C ASN A 582 -7.80 -11.80 -8.60
N ARG A 583 -8.34 -12.45 -9.62
CA ARG A 583 -9.08 -11.80 -10.70
C ARG A 583 -10.48 -11.40 -10.23
N ALA A 584 -10.75 -10.10 -10.14
CA ALA A 584 -12.03 -9.52 -9.76
C ALA A 584 -12.97 -9.24 -10.96
N GLY A 585 -12.42 -9.14 -12.16
CA GLY A 585 -13.13 -8.89 -13.41
C GLY A 585 -12.35 -9.41 -14.62
N PHE A 586 -12.92 -9.30 -15.82
CA PHE A 586 -12.22 -9.67 -17.06
C PHE A 586 -11.69 -8.43 -17.77
N ALA A 587 -10.55 -8.57 -18.44
CA ALA A 587 -9.97 -7.51 -19.26
C ALA A 587 -10.92 -7.06 -20.40
N PRO A 588 -10.90 -5.78 -20.80
CA PRO A 588 -11.85 -5.25 -21.77
C PRO A 588 -11.54 -5.71 -23.20
N GLY A 589 -12.60 -5.91 -24.00
CA GLY A 589 -12.49 -6.23 -25.41
C GLY A 589 -11.69 -7.51 -25.68
N ASP A 590 -10.68 -7.38 -26.54
CA ASP A 590 -9.75 -8.43 -26.95
C ASP A 590 -8.47 -8.50 -26.10
N ALA A 591 -8.39 -7.75 -24.99
CA ALA A 591 -7.28 -7.83 -24.06
C ALA A 591 -7.10 -9.26 -23.51
N ARG A 592 -5.84 -9.64 -23.24
CA ARG A 592 -5.47 -10.98 -22.73
C ARG A 592 -4.48 -10.83 -21.58
N GLU A 593 -4.34 -11.88 -20.77
CA GLU A 593 -3.29 -11.92 -19.76
C GLU A 593 -1.91 -11.86 -20.41
N ASP A 594 -1.00 -11.07 -19.84
CA ASP A 594 0.24 -10.65 -20.50
C ASP A 594 1.15 -11.84 -20.83
N TRP A 595 1.24 -12.84 -19.94
CA TRP A 595 1.98 -14.07 -20.19
C TRP A 595 1.42 -14.87 -21.38
N ALA A 596 0.10 -14.85 -21.58
CA ALA A 596 -0.55 -15.57 -22.67
C ALA A 596 -0.27 -14.88 -24.02
N ILE A 597 -0.20 -13.54 -24.02
CA ILE A 597 0.25 -12.76 -25.17
C ILE A 597 1.67 -13.15 -25.56
N LEU A 598 2.59 -13.17 -24.59
CA LEU A 598 3.99 -13.52 -24.81
C LEU A 598 4.15 -14.97 -25.29
N ARG A 599 3.37 -15.89 -24.71
CA ARG A 599 3.35 -17.29 -25.17
C ARG A 599 2.87 -17.41 -26.61
N ALA A 600 1.78 -16.75 -27.00
CA ALA A 600 1.29 -16.79 -28.36
C ALA A 600 2.28 -16.16 -29.35
N LEU A 601 2.84 -14.99 -29.00
CA LEU A 601 3.86 -14.31 -29.79
C LEU A 601 5.11 -15.19 -29.99
N SER A 602 5.56 -15.89 -28.95
CA SER A 602 6.74 -16.76 -29.03
C SER A 602 6.62 -17.85 -30.09
N ASP A 603 5.41 -18.35 -30.35
CA ASP A 603 5.14 -19.35 -31.40
C ASP A 603 5.34 -18.72 -32.79
N VAL A 604 4.80 -17.51 -32.99
CA VAL A 604 4.93 -16.77 -34.26
C VAL A 604 6.38 -16.39 -34.54
N LEU A 605 7.19 -16.17 -33.49
CA LEU A 605 8.62 -15.93 -33.58
C LEU A 605 9.45 -17.20 -33.79
N GLY A 606 8.83 -18.39 -33.82
CA GLY A 606 9.53 -19.67 -33.92
C GLY A 606 10.33 -20.05 -32.67
N LYS A 607 10.04 -19.40 -31.53
CA LYS A 607 10.69 -19.55 -30.23
C LYS A 607 9.70 -19.98 -29.15
N LYS A 608 8.81 -20.90 -29.50
CA LYS A 608 7.68 -21.36 -28.68
C LYS A 608 8.10 -21.64 -27.24
N LEU A 609 7.53 -20.87 -26.30
CA LEU A 609 7.78 -21.05 -24.87
C LEU A 609 7.15 -22.37 -24.36
N PRO A 610 7.78 -23.06 -23.40
CA PRO A 610 7.41 -24.42 -23.00
C PRO A 610 6.27 -24.46 -21.95
N PHE A 611 5.19 -23.72 -22.18
CA PHE A 611 4.00 -23.71 -21.33
C PHE A 611 2.77 -23.22 -22.12
N ASP A 612 1.60 -23.78 -21.85
CA ASP A 612 0.32 -23.45 -22.52
C ASP A 612 -0.77 -23.01 -21.52
N SER A 613 -0.44 -22.95 -20.23
CA SER A 613 -1.33 -22.53 -19.15
C SER A 613 -0.56 -21.80 -18.05
N LEU A 614 -1.27 -20.98 -17.26
CA LEU A 614 -0.70 -20.30 -16.09
C LEU A 614 -0.10 -21.29 -15.09
N GLN A 615 -0.73 -22.47 -14.92
CA GLN A 615 -0.24 -23.52 -14.03
C GLN A 615 1.10 -24.09 -14.50
N GLN A 616 1.26 -24.34 -15.80
CA GLN A 616 2.53 -24.81 -16.36
C GLN A 616 3.62 -23.73 -16.29
N LEU A 617 3.26 -22.47 -16.55
CA LEU A 617 4.15 -21.33 -16.37
C LEU A 617 4.64 -21.23 -14.93
N ARG A 618 3.73 -21.28 -13.96
CA ARG A 618 4.06 -21.28 -12.52
C ARG A 618 4.89 -22.48 -12.12
N ALA A 619 4.57 -23.69 -12.59
CA ALA A 619 5.38 -24.88 -12.31
C ALA A 619 6.83 -24.70 -12.76
N LYS A 620 7.04 -24.09 -13.93
CA LYS A 620 8.39 -23.79 -14.43
C LYS A 620 9.07 -22.68 -13.64
N LEU A 621 8.35 -21.58 -13.37
CA LEU A 621 8.82 -20.47 -12.54
C LEU A 621 9.26 -20.96 -11.15
N TYR A 622 8.44 -21.74 -10.48
CA TYR A 622 8.70 -22.27 -9.14
C TYR A 622 9.79 -23.34 -9.14
N GLY A 623 9.94 -24.11 -10.22
CA GLY A 623 11.06 -25.03 -10.38
C GLY A 623 12.42 -24.32 -10.42
N GLU A 624 12.48 -23.13 -11.03
CA GLU A 624 13.70 -22.32 -11.11
C GLU A 624 13.87 -21.37 -9.90
N TYR A 625 12.77 -20.91 -9.30
CA TYR A 625 12.72 -19.95 -8.20
C TYR A 625 11.74 -20.42 -7.10
N PRO A 626 12.11 -21.41 -6.27
CA PRO A 626 11.18 -22.07 -5.35
C PRO A 626 10.56 -21.18 -4.28
N HIS A 627 11.21 -20.07 -3.91
CA HIS A 627 10.67 -19.14 -2.93
C HIS A 627 9.39 -18.46 -3.42
N LEU A 628 9.22 -18.27 -4.73
CA LEU A 628 8.01 -17.69 -5.34
C LEU A 628 6.76 -18.58 -5.21
N ALA A 629 6.91 -19.84 -4.83
CA ALA A 629 5.77 -20.71 -4.53
C ALA A 629 5.21 -20.51 -3.11
N ARG A 630 5.98 -19.87 -2.21
CA ARG A 630 5.61 -19.67 -0.80
C ARG A 630 4.83 -18.36 -0.66
N ILE A 631 3.55 -18.39 -1.03
CA ILE A 631 2.64 -17.24 -0.89
C ILE A 631 2.55 -16.83 0.58
N ASP A 632 2.54 -15.52 0.81
CA ASP A 632 2.55 -14.84 2.10
C ASP A 632 3.77 -15.13 2.98
N HIS A 633 4.89 -15.50 2.36
CA HIS A 633 6.17 -15.75 3.04
C HIS A 633 7.24 -14.75 2.58
N VAL A 634 8.08 -14.31 3.52
CA VAL A 634 9.29 -13.51 3.25
C VAL A 634 10.51 -14.43 3.22
N GLU A 635 11.16 -14.57 2.06
CA GLU A 635 12.46 -15.24 2.02
C GLU A 635 13.57 -14.29 2.52
N ALA A 636 14.10 -14.54 3.71
CA ALA A 636 15.09 -13.66 4.31
C ALA A 636 16.37 -13.53 3.47
N GLY A 637 16.90 -12.31 3.37
CA GLY A 637 18.23 -12.04 2.81
C GLY A 637 19.33 -12.35 3.83
N ASN A 638 20.51 -12.75 3.36
CA ASN A 638 21.65 -13.05 4.24
C ASN A 638 22.44 -11.75 4.56
N ALA A 639 22.77 -11.51 5.83
CA ALA A 639 23.62 -10.39 6.24
C ALA A 639 24.99 -10.37 5.53
N ASP A 640 25.53 -11.53 5.14
CA ASP A 640 26.75 -11.64 4.34
C ASP A 640 26.62 -10.95 2.97
N ASP A 641 25.41 -10.87 2.41
CA ASP A 641 25.15 -10.15 1.17
C ASP A 641 25.44 -8.65 1.37
N VAL A 642 25.04 -8.08 2.52
CA VAL A 642 25.31 -6.68 2.88
C VAL A 642 26.81 -6.45 3.02
N ALA A 643 27.54 -7.39 3.62
CA ALA A 643 29.00 -7.32 3.71
C ALA A 643 29.68 -7.39 2.32
N ARG A 644 29.10 -8.09 1.34
CA ARG A 644 29.56 -8.03 -0.06
C ARG A 644 29.28 -6.69 -0.70
N VAL A 645 28.09 -6.13 -0.50
CA VAL A 645 27.70 -4.80 -0.99
C VAL A 645 28.62 -3.71 -0.42
N ALA A 646 29.02 -3.81 0.85
CA ALA A 646 29.94 -2.87 1.49
C ALA A 646 31.32 -2.78 0.81
N LYS A 647 31.69 -3.77 -0.02
CA LYS A 647 32.93 -3.77 -0.81
C LYS A 647 32.80 -3.02 -2.14
N LEU A 648 31.60 -2.59 -2.51
CA LEU A 648 31.39 -1.75 -3.70
C LEU A 648 32.09 -0.40 -3.49
N GLY A 649 33.15 -0.18 -4.27
CA GLY A 649 33.82 1.10 -4.38
C GLY A 649 33.26 1.93 -5.53
N GLY A 650 33.75 3.16 -5.66
CA GLY A 650 33.41 4.05 -6.76
C GLY A 650 33.53 5.50 -6.36
N ARG A 651 33.49 6.39 -7.35
CA ARG A 651 33.50 7.83 -7.12
C ARG A 651 32.08 8.28 -6.79
N LEU A 652 31.91 8.94 -5.64
CA LEU A 652 30.68 9.63 -5.29
C LEU A 652 30.64 10.98 -6.02
N ASN A 653 29.53 11.24 -6.68
CA ASN A 653 29.25 12.49 -7.35
C ASN A 653 28.55 13.43 -6.39
N LYS A 654 28.86 14.73 -6.47
CA LYS A 654 28.13 15.73 -5.70
C LYS A 654 26.65 15.77 -6.13
N GLY A 655 25.79 16.21 -5.23
CA GLY A 655 24.37 16.44 -5.51
C GLY A 655 23.46 15.90 -4.42
N THR A 656 22.25 16.43 -4.39
CA THR A 656 21.23 16.08 -3.41
C THR A 656 20.59 14.75 -3.77
N PHE A 657 20.25 13.94 -2.76
CA PHE A 657 19.33 12.82 -2.93
C PHE A 657 17.89 13.33 -2.88
N THR A 658 17.11 13.01 -3.89
CA THR A 658 15.72 13.45 -4.06
C THR A 658 14.87 12.24 -4.41
N SER A 659 13.62 12.21 -3.91
CA SER A 659 12.68 11.14 -4.24
C SER A 659 12.39 11.12 -5.75
N PRO A 660 12.31 9.94 -6.39
CA PRO A 660 11.83 9.84 -7.77
C PRO A 660 10.32 10.10 -7.88
N VAL A 661 9.57 9.99 -6.78
CA VAL A 661 8.13 10.27 -6.73
C VAL A 661 7.93 11.77 -6.56
N THR A 662 7.69 12.46 -7.68
CA THR A 662 7.44 13.91 -7.69
C THR A 662 5.96 14.27 -7.51
N ASP A 663 5.07 13.35 -7.84
CA ASP A 663 3.62 13.49 -7.68
C ASP A 663 3.02 12.16 -7.20
N PHE A 664 2.66 12.11 -5.91
CA PHE A 664 2.11 10.91 -5.28
C PHE A 664 0.86 10.37 -5.99
N TYR A 665 0.03 11.26 -6.55
CA TYR A 665 -1.23 10.86 -7.17
C TYR A 665 -1.07 10.40 -8.62
N LEU A 666 0.05 10.70 -9.29
CA LEU A 666 0.23 10.46 -10.74
C LEU A 666 1.45 9.57 -11.06
N THR A 667 1.70 8.55 -10.24
CA THR A 667 2.94 7.73 -10.28
C THR A 667 2.99 6.65 -11.35
N ASN A 668 1.84 6.25 -11.92
CA ASN A 668 1.78 5.15 -12.89
C ASN A 668 0.61 5.36 -13.86
N PRO A 669 0.52 4.60 -14.97
CA PRO A 669 -0.50 4.79 -15.99
C PRO A 669 -1.96 4.69 -15.50
N ILE A 670 -2.22 3.81 -14.53
CA ILE A 670 -3.57 3.65 -13.95
C ILE A 670 -3.94 4.93 -13.18
N ALA A 671 -3.02 5.41 -12.35
CA ALA A 671 -3.23 6.62 -11.56
C ALA A 671 -3.31 7.87 -12.46
N ARG A 672 -2.55 7.94 -13.56
CA ARG A 672 -2.64 9.03 -14.54
C ARG A 672 -3.92 9.01 -15.38
N ALA A 673 -4.53 7.85 -15.57
CA ALA A 673 -5.84 7.73 -16.23
C ALA A 673 -7.02 8.09 -15.30
N SER A 674 -6.80 8.17 -13.99
CA SER A 674 -7.81 8.52 -12.99
C SER A 674 -8.10 10.02 -12.96
N ALA A 675 -9.37 10.39 -13.09
CA ALA A 675 -9.80 11.78 -12.96
C ALA A 675 -9.73 12.23 -11.50
N VAL A 676 -10.03 11.32 -10.56
CA VAL A 676 -9.93 11.60 -9.12
C VAL A 676 -8.49 11.92 -8.73
N MET A 677 -7.52 11.13 -9.20
CA MET A 677 -6.10 11.39 -8.93
C MET A 677 -5.61 12.68 -9.58
N ALA A 678 -6.10 13.02 -10.76
CA ALA A 678 -5.79 14.31 -11.40
C ALA A 678 -6.29 15.50 -10.55
N GLU A 679 -7.51 15.42 -10.01
CA GLU A 679 -8.05 16.44 -9.09
C GLU A 679 -7.21 16.55 -7.81
N CYS A 680 -6.86 15.42 -7.19
CA CYS A 680 -5.98 15.38 -6.02
C CYS A 680 -4.59 16.00 -6.29
N SER A 681 -3.97 15.68 -7.43
CA SER A 681 -2.70 16.27 -7.86
C SER A 681 -2.80 17.79 -8.03
N ALA A 682 -3.85 18.25 -8.71
CA ALA A 682 -4.08 19.69 -8.92
C ALA A 682 -4.27 20.44 -7.59
N LEU A 683 -5.03 19.85 -6.66
CA LEU A 683 -5.25 20.41 -5.34
C LEU A 683 -3.95 20.48 -4.51
N ALA A 684 -3.14 19.41 -4.53
CA ALA A 684 -1.87 19.36 -3.84
C ALA A 684 -0.87 20.40 -4.39
N LYS A 685 -0.79 20.57 -5.72
CA LYS A 685 0.09 21.57 -6.37
C LYS A 685 -0.33 23.02 -6.08
N ASN A 686 -1.63 23.27 -5.96
CA ASN A 686 -2.17 24.61 -5.68
C ASN A 686 -2.18 24.94 -4.18
N GLY A 687 -1.57 24.11 -3.32
CA GLY A 687 -1.45 24.34 -1.88
C GLY A 687 -2.76 24.15 -1.12
N PHE A 688 -3.61 23.22 -1.57
CA PHE A 688 -4.91 22.90 -0.93
C PHE A 688 -5.79 24.13 -0.66
N ARG A 689 -5.76 25.12 -1.57
CA ARG A 689 -6.57 26.34 -1.46
C ARG A 689 -8.05 25.99 -1.28
N GLN A 690 -8.72 26.80 -0.44
CA GLN A 690 -10.14 26.69 -0.10
C GLN A 690 -11.02 26.60 -1.34
N ALA A 691 -12.16 25.91 -1.22
CA ALA A 691 -13.24 26.06 -2.19
C ALA A 691 -13.56 27.56 -2.31
N ALA A 692 -13.58 28.09 -3.54
CA ALA A 692 -14.24 29.36 -3.78
C ALA A 692 -15.72 29.16 -3.47
N GLU A 693 -16.29 30.06 -2.65
CA GLU A 693 -17.74 30.15 -2.38
C GLU A 693 -18.57 30.12 -3.67
#